data_AF-G5HCA7-F1
#
_entry.id   AF-G5HCA7-F1
#
_cell.length_a   1.000
_cell.length_b   1.000
_cell.length_c   1.000
_cell.angle_alpha   90.00
_cell.angle_beta   90.00
_cell.angle_gamma   90.00
#
_symmetry.space_group_name_H-M   'P 1'
#
loop_
_entity.id
_entity.type
_entity.pdbx_description
1 polymer ?
#
loop_
_entity_poly.entity_id
_entity_poly.type
_entity_poly.pdbx_seq_one_letter_code
_entity_poly.pdbx_strand_id
1 'polypeptide(L)'
;MKKEYLRKTYQTVATDEMMKMAENDHLVKEKTWYGAVVENYKTDIYMRCQVIERILKVSFFQTHDMRMGSNKPAYELYIDKDTGRFFTWDTARRKWKTAILDHMDWIFYDRISRSYMAPEDNLLMKQYLDVAEDGYNGISNYQNDVRERQLKERHRRETEPWDFVMSRVPALPKDWERWVDKQAIHYNYIFYDYSRKKIQTGYCSWCEKEVPIKKPKHNKMGKCPCCRHTIQYKAKGRTGRFETAAETAYLLQPCGDDVVLRQFKVLRHYAKGGYETPKLYIFEERRVIYNSAMESSRFYYGLYKNSYSRWIKGERVSYNPYRMYYYDNRDYEGAVYRRNLLYLARTKLSRTGLSELIRQSDRLDPEVYLETLREKPYLEQLAKAGLIMVVKDILGGKRELEIDSSHDFAKALGIDKNQMRRLRKDKGGFQYLAWLKYEKQNKKNYPDQMLKQLEQWQAEPSDLGFILKKMSLVRICNYLKKQSALSGRPVKELISTWRDYLFMASRLKADTEAELVFKPKDLVAKHDETVSLCGGEEIVKQAEEILEHYPDIDSICRSIQEKYEYGDKQYTIIVPKTVEDILVEGAVLGHCLDRTDIYFGRIQRRESFIVFLRKTEALDCPYYTLEIEPDGTARQKRTTGDKQNADFNKAKRFIMKWQREIQKRLTEEDFILAKESIRLRKKEFKELRETKAKIWHGHLAGKLLVDVLEADLMEAVSSMGEEWEGEKADLSAAA
;
A
#
# COMPACT_ATOMS: atom_id res chain seq x y z
N MET A 1 -22.43 -38.62 -29.14
CA MET A 1 -22.54 -39.70 -28.13
C MET A 1 -23.83 -39.56 -27.30
N LYS A 2 -24.75 -40.54 -27.37
CA LYS A 2 -25.98 -40.58 -26.56
C LYS A 2 -25.74 -41.35 -25.24
N LYS A 3 -25.25 -40.66 -24.21
CA LYS A 3 -24.74 -41.25 -22.96
C LYS A 3 -25.68 -42.25 -22.27
N GLU A 4 -26.92 -41.84 -22.00
CA GLU A 4 -27.90 -42.71 -21.30
C GLU A 4 -28.37 -43.89 -22.14
N TYR A 5 -28.41 -43.73 -23.47
CA TYR A 5 -28.75 -44.82 -24.39
C TYR A 5 -27.66 -45.90 -24.37
N LEU A 6 -26.39 -45.51 -24.58
CA LEU A 6 -25.26 -46.45 -24.58
C LEU A 6 -25.16 -47.23 -23.27
N ARG A 7 -25.34 -46.54 -22.13
CA ARG A 7 -25.30 -47.16 -20.80
C ARG A 7 -26.44 -48.16 -20.56
N LYS A 8 -27.66 -47.83 -20.98
CA LYS A 8 -28.83 -48.69 -20.75
C LYS A 8 -28.87 -49.90 -21.68
N THR A 9 -28.51 -49.71 -22.94
CA THR A 9 -28.64 -50.71 -24.00
C THR A 9 -27.53 -51.75 -23.96
N TYR A 10 -26.31 -51.36 -23.61
CA TYR A 10 -25.15 -52.23 -23.70
C TYR A 10 -24.51 -52.46 -22.32
N GLN A 11 -25.18 -53.23 -21.47
CA GLN A 11 -24.67 -53.57 -20.14
C GLN A 11 -23.58 -54.65 -20.23
N THR A 12 -22.55 -54.54 -19.40
CA THR A 12 -21.43 -55.50 -19.38
C THR A 12 -21.22 -55.98 -17.95
N VAL A 13 -21.12 -57.29 -17.76
CA VAL A 13 -20.80 -57.93 -16.48
C VAL A 13 -19.45 -58.66 -16.59
N ALA A 14 -18.83 -58.95 -15.45
CA ALA A 14 -17.63 -59.78 -15.39
C ALA A 14 -17.93 -61.19 -15.94
N THR A 15 -16.95 -61.81 -16.60
CA THR A 15 -17.08 -63.21 -17.05
C THR A 15 -16.87 -64.16 -15.87
N ASP A 16 -17.38 -65.38 -15.97
CA ASP A 16 -17.18 -66.42 -14.94
C ASP A 16 -15.69 -66.70 -14.71
N GLU A 17 -14.87 -66.59 -15.75
CA GLU A 17 -13.42 -66.72 -15.66
C GLU A 17 -12.80 -65.59 -14.82
N MET A 18 -13.15 -64.33 -15.08
CA MET A 18 -12.68 -63.19 -14.28
C MET A 18 -13.14 -63.31 -12.82
N MET A 19 -14.37 -63.76 -12.58
CA MET A 19 -14.89 -64.00 -11.22
C MET A 19 -14.10 -65.07 -10.49
N LYS A 20 -13.79 -66.20 -11.16
CA LYS A 20 -12.93 -67.26 -10.61
C LYS A 20 -11.50 -66.78 -10.36
N MET A 21 -10.93 -65.99 -11.25
CA MET A 21 -9.59 -65.41 -11.04
C MET A 21 -9.55 -64.50 -9.82
N ALA A 22 -10.56 -63.62 -9.66
CA ALA A 22 -10.67 -62.72 -8.52
C ALA A 22 -10.91 -63.47 -7.19
N GLU A 23 -11.74 -64.52 -7.18
CA GLU A 23 -12.01 -65.35 -6.00
C GLU A 23 -10.73 -66.01 -5.45
N ASN A 24 -9.86 -66.48 -6.35
CA ASN A 24 -8.59 -67.13 -6.01
C ASN A 24 -7.44 -66.14 -5.69
N ASP A 25 -7.63 -64.83 -5.88
CA ASP A 25 -6.57 -63.82 -5.71
C ASP A 25 -6.59 -63.23 -4.29
N HIS A 26 -5.65 -63.63 -3.44
CA HIS A 26 -5.57 -63.20 -2.04
C HIS A 26 -4.63 -62.00 -1.83
N LEU A 27 -4.90 -61.22 -0.77
CA LEU A 27 -4.06 -60.09 -0.39
C LEU A 27 -2.62 -60.56 -0.07
N VAL A 28 -1.65 -60.01 -0.78
CA VAL A 28 -0.22 -60.20 -0.58
C VAL A 28 0.35 -58.98 0.12
N LYS A 29 1.12 -59.22 1.19
CA LYS A 29 1.88 -58.18 1.90
C LYS A 29 3.13 -57.82 1.11
N GLU A 30 3.24 -56.57 0.69
CA GLU A 30 4.41 -56.06 -0.02
C GLU A 30 4.97 -54.81 0.65
N LYS A 31 6.31 -54.71 0.66
CA LYS A 31 7.01 -53.54 1.19
C LYS A 31 7.17 -52.50 0.07
N THR A 32 6.69 -51.28 0.31
CA THR A 32 6.86 -50.14 -0.61
C THR A 32 8.30 -49.62 -0.58
N TRP A 33 8.68 -48.82 -1.57
CA TRP A 33 9.98 -48.13 -1.64
C TRP A 33 10.26 -47.23 -0.41
N TYR A 34 9.21 -46.73 0.25
CA TYR A 34 9.29 -45.93 1.47
C TYR A 34 9.21 -46.76 2.77
N GLY A 35 9.25 -48.09 2.67
CA GLY A 35 9.32 -49.01 3.82
C GLY A 35 7.99 -49.40 4.46
N ALA A 36 6.86 -48.82 4.04
CA ALA A 36 5.52 -49.21 4.49
C ALA A 36 5.11 -50.57 3.92
N VAL A 37 4.47 -51.43 4.73
CA VAL A 37 3.88 -52.70 4.28
C VAL A 37 2.43 -52.45 3.90
N VAL A 38 2.07 -52.80 2.67
CA VAL A 38 0.71 -52.68 2.12
C VAL A 38 0.19 -54.07 1.74
N GLU A 39 -1.10 -54.30 1.95
CA GLU A 39 -1.80 -55.53 1.56
C GLU A 39 -2.54 -55.27 0.25
N ASN A 40 -2.20 -55.98 -0.84
CA ASN A 40 -2.78 -55.74 -2.16
C ASN A 40 -3.11 -57.06 -2.88
N TYR A 41 -4.02 -57.01 -3.85
CA TYR A 41 -4.27 -58.15 -4.73
C TYR A 41 -3.15 -58.28 -5.78
N LYS A 42 -3.03 -59.47 -6.40
CA LYS A 42 -2.13 -59.67 -7.54
C LYS A 42 -2.64 -58.93 -8.78
N THR A 43 -3.96 -58.95 -8.97
CA THR A 43 -4.69 -58.18 -9.98
C THR A 43 -5.71 -57.32 -9.26
N ASP A 44 -5.61 -56.00 -9.39
CA ASP A 44 -6.50 -55.05 -8.69
C ASP A 44 -7.74 -54.70 -9.53
N ILE A 45 -7.56 -54.65 -10.86
CA ILE A 45 -8.60 -54.25 -11.80
C ILE A 45 -8.70 -55.25 -12.94
N TYR A 46 -9.90 -55.74 -13.17
CA TYR A 46 -10.25 -56.51 -14.35
C TYR A 46 -10.99 -55.63 -15.35
N MET A 47 -10.70 -55.77 -16.63
CA MET A 47 -11.27 -54.93 -17.69
C MET A 47 -11.88 -55.76 -18.80
N ARG A 48 -13.00 -55.28 -19.34
CA ARG A 48 -13.60 -55.78 -20.57
C ARG A 48 -13.81 -54.64 -21.55
N CYS A 49 -13.54 -54.88 -22.82
CA CYS A 49 -13.76 -53.86 -23.85
C CYS A 49 -14.67 -54.35 -24.97
N GLN A 50 -15.38 -53.41 -25.59
CA GLN A 50 -16.17 -53.68 -26.79
C GLN A 50 -16.34 -52.39 -27.58
N VAL A 51 -16.38 -52.49 -28.91
CA VAL A 51 -16.69 -51.35 -29.78
C VAL A 51 -18.17 -51.40 -30.11
N ILE A 52 -18.92 -50.40 -29.64
CA ILE A 52 -20.36 -50.27 -29.82
C ILE A 52 -20.63 -48.99 -30.60
N GLU A 53 -21.30 -49.07 -31.75
CA GLU A 53 -21.67 -47.89 -32.53
C GLU A 53 -20.47 -46.93 -32.76
N ARG A 54 -19.31 -47.51 -33.08
CA ARG A 54 -18.01 -46.82 -33.27
C ARG A 54 -17.40 -46.19 -32.01
N ILE A 55 -17.92 -46.46 -30.82
CA ILE A 55 -17.42 -45.99 -29.53
C ILE A 55 -16.79 -47.17 -28.80
N LEU A 56 -15.55 -47.02 -28.31
CA LEU A 56 -14.96 -48.01 -27.42
C LEU A 56 -15.55 -47.86 -26.03
N LYS A 57 -16.24 -48.89 -25.56
CA LYS A 57 -16.69 -49.03 -24.18
C LYS A 57 -15.70 -49.93 -23.43
N VAL A 58 -15.22 -49.47 -22.28
CA VAL A 58 -14.40 -50.27 -21.35
C VAL A 58 -15.08 -50.32 -19.99
N SER A 59 -15.33 -51.52 -19.49
CA SER A 59 -15.91 -51.77 -18.17
C SER A 59 -14.83 -52.24 -17.21
N PHE A 60 -14.70 -51.55 -16.07
CA PHE A 60 -13.68 -51.81 -15.04
C PHE A 60 -14.34 -52.45 -13.81
N PHE A 61 -13.80 -53.59 -13.38
CA PHE A 61 -14.26 -54.36 -12.24
C PHE A 61 -13.15 -54.40 -11.20
N GLN A 62 -13.46 -54.09 -9.94
CA GLN A 62 -12.49 -54.11 -8.85
C GLN A 62 -12.50 -55.48 -8.19
N THR A 63 -11.31 -56.04 -7.95
CA THR A 63 -11.15 -57.38 -7.35
C THR A 63 -11.84 -57.48 -5.99
N HIS A 64 -11.76 -56.42 -5.17
CA HIS A 64 -12.48 -56.33 -3.90
C HIS A 64 -13.99 -56.59 -4.04
N ASP A 65 -14.64 -55.92 -4.99
CA ASP A 65 -16.10 -56.03 -5.19
C ASP A 65 -16.47 -57.39 -5.80
N MET A 66 -15.63 -57.91 -6.70
CA MET A 66 -15.81 -59.23 -7.31
C MET A 66 -15.73 -60.35 -6.28
N ARG A 67 -14.80 -60.26 -5.32
CA ARG A 67 -14.70 -61.19 -4.19
C ARG A 67 -15.90 -61.14 -3.24
N MET A 68 -16.57 -59.99 -3.18
CA MET A 68 -17.84 -59.82 -2.46
C MET A 68 -19.06 -60.34 -3.25
N GLY A 69 -18.83 -60.98 -4.41
CA GLY A 69 -19.86 -61.54 -5.28
C GLY A 69 -20.45 -60.56 -6.30
N SER A 70 -19.92 -59.34 -6.43
CA SER A 70 -20.41 -58.37 -7.41
C SER A 70 -19.81 -58.64 -8.80
N ASN A 71 -20.66 -58.90 -9.78
CA ASN A 71 -20.25 -59.01 -11.20
C ASN A 71 -20.43 -57.69 -11.98
N LYS A 72 -20.75 -56.58 -11.30
CA LYS A 72 -21.03 -55.27 -11.91
C LYS A 72 -19.78 -54.40 -11.98
N PRO A 73 -19.63 -53.58 -13.03
CA PRO A 73 -18.47 -52.70 -13.16
C PRO A 73 -18.53 -51.54 -12.17
N ALA A 74 -17.39 -51.23 -11.54
CA ALA A 74 -17.22 -50.04 -10.72
C ALA A 74 -17.27 -48.76 -11.59
N TYR A 75 -16.66 -48.83 -12.78
CA TYR A 75 -16.65 -47.74 -13.75
C TYR A 75 -16.91 -48.25 -15.17
N GLU A 76 -17.58 -47.45 -15.98
CA GLU A 76 -17.72 -47.69 -17.42
C GLU A 76 -17.20 -46.47 -18.21
N LEU A 77 -16.13 -46.64 -18.96
CA LEU A 77 -15.54 -45.63 -19.82
C LEU A 77 -16.07 -45.77 -21.24
N TYR A 78 -16.40 -44.64 -21.84
CA TYR A 78 -16.83 -44.54 -23.24
C TYR A 78 -15.90 -43.58 -23.95
N ILE A 79 -15.23 -44.05 -25.00
CA ILE A 79 -14.27 -43.27 -25.80
C ILE A 79 -14.77 -43.18 -27.23
N ASP A 80 -14.95 -41.95 -27.69
CA ASP A 80 -15.19 -41.61 -29.10
C ASP A 80 -13.88 -41.05 -29.66
N LYS A 81 -13.17 -41.90 -30.42
CA LYS A 81 -11.84 -41.56 -30.98
C LYS A 81 -11.93 -40.43 -32.00
N ASP A 82 -12.95 -40.44 -32.84
CA ASP A 82 -13.16 -39.45 -33.92
C ASP A 82 -13.28 -38.02 -33.36
N THR A 83 -13.92 -37.86 -32.20
CA THR A 83 -14.06 -36.57 -31.53
C THR A 83 -13.03 -36.30 -30.42
N GLY A 84 -12.23 -37.30 -30.05
CA GLY A 84 -11.33 -37.24 -28.90
C GLY A 84 -12.06 -37.00 -27.57
N ARG A 85 -13.34 -37.40 -27.47
CA ARG A 85 -14.15 -37.23 -26.25
C ARG A 85 -14.25 -38.56 -25.53
N PHE A 86 -14.12 -38.50 -24.21
CA PHE A 86 -14.36 -39.64 -23.36
C PHE A 86 -15.14 -39.25 -22.11
N PHE A 87 -15.93 -40.19 -21.60
CA PHE A 87 -16.73 -40.03 -20.39
C PHE A 87 -16.73 -41.32 -19.60
N THR A 88 -16.63 -41.19 -18.28
CA THR A 88 -16.68 -42.33 -17.37
C THR A 88 -17.96 -42.27 -16.56
N TRP A 89 -18.73 -43.34 -16.54
CA TRP A 89 -19.83 -43.52 -15.62
C TRP A 89 -19.31 -44.14 -14.32
N ASP A 90 -19.56 -43.45 -13.21
CA ASP A 90 -19.29 -43.94 -11.86
C ASP A 90 -20.54 -44.69 -11.37
N THR A 91 -20.46 -46.02 -11.30
CA THR A 91 -21.62 -46.87 -10.99
C THR A 91 -22.10 -46.68 -9.55
N ALA A 92 -21.17 -46.53 -8.61
CA ALA A 92 -21.47 -46.35 -7.20
C ALA A 92 -22.17 -45.01 -6.93
N ARG A 93 -21.63 -43.92 -7.50
CA ARG A 93 -22.17 -42.56 -7.31
C ARG A 93 -23.27 -42.18 -8.29
N ARG A 94 -23.50 -43.01 -9.32
CA ARG A 94 -24.46 -42.78 -10.42
C ARG A 94 -24.25 -41.42 -11.09
N LYS A 95 -23.00 -41.10 -11.43
CA LYS A 95 -22.62 -39.80 -12.03
C LYS A 95 -21.69 -39.97 -13.22
N TRP A 96 -21.85 -39.11 -14.21
CA TRP A 96 -20.92 -38.98 -15.33
C TRP A 96 -19.72 -38.12 -14.94
N LYS A 97 -18.51 -38.61 -15.23
CA LYS A 97 -17.23 -37.95 -15.06
C LYS A 97 -16.56 -37.70 -16.41
N THR A 98 -15.76 -36.64 -16.49
CA THR A 98 -14.87 -36.32 -17.61
C THR A 98 -13.39 -36.49 -17.25
N ALA A 99 -13.08 -36.85 -16.01
CA ALA A 99 -11.73 -37.09 -15.55
C ALA A 99 -11.06 -38.25 -16.32
N ILE A 100 -9.73 -38.22 -16.41
CA ILE A 100 -8.92 -39.36 -16.88
C ILE A 100 -8.96 -40.49 -15.84
N LEU A 101 -8.62 -41.70 -16.25
CA LEU A 101 -8.62 -42.87 -15.36
C LEU A 101 -7.71 -42.70 -14.13
N ASP A 102 -6.59 -42.00 -14.26
CA ASP A 102 -5.64 -41.73 -13.16
C ASP A 102 -6.24 -40.84 -12.05
N HIS A 103 -7.40 -40.22 -12.29
CA HIS A 103 -8.11 -39.39 -11.31
C HIS A 103 -9.45 -39.99 -10.88
N MET A 104 -9.64 -41.30 -11.09
CA MET A 104 -10.78 -42.03 -10.52
C MET A 104 -10.44 -42.50 -9.09
N ASP A 105 -11.48 -42.68 -8.27
CA ASP A 105 -11.34 -43.13 -6.89
C ASP A 105 -11.17 -44.66 -6.88
N TRP A 106 -9.94 -45.11 -7.09
CA TRP A 106 -9.55 -46.52 -6.98
C TRP A 106 -9.23 -46.88 -5.52
N ILE A 107 -9.60 -48.08 -5.08
CA ILE A 107 -9.33 -48.55 -3.70
C ILE A 107 -7.82 -48.60 -3.43
N PHE A 108 -7.01 -48.99 -4.41
CA PHE A 108 -5.55 -49.03 -4.36
C PHE A 108 -4.96 -48.10 -5.44
N TYR A 109 -4.80 -46.81 -5.10
CA TYR A 109 -4.39 -45.76 -6.04
C TYR A 109 -2.93 -45.87 -6.50
N ASP A 110 -2.07 -46.46 -5.69
CA ASP A 110 -0.61 -46.49 -5.88
C ASP A 110 -0.14 -47.55 -6.89
N ARG A 111 -1.02 -48.44 -7.39
CA ARG A 111 -0.62 -49.65 -8.14
C ARG A 111 -1.56 -50.08 -9.28
N ILE A 112 -2.18 -49.11 -9.94
CA ILE A 112 -3.18 -49.31 -11.01
C ILE A 112 -2.61 -50.06 -12.27
N SER A 113 -1.30 -50.29 -12.33
CA SER A 113 -0.64 -51.12 -13.36
C SER A 113 -0.90 -52.63 -13.22
N ARG A 114 -1.50 -53.10 -12.10
CA ARG A 114 -1.89 -54.51 -11.89
C ARG A 114 -3.30 -54.80 -12.42
N SER A 115 -3.43 -54.72 -13.75
CA SER A 115 -4.71 -54.89 -14.42
C SER A 115 -4.73 -56.11 -15.34
N TYR A 116 -5.88 -56.77 -15.44
CA TYR A 116 -6.11 -57.88 -16.35
C TYR A 116 -7.13 -57.49 -17.42
N MET A 117 -6.82 -57.81 -18.67
CA MET A 117 -7.73 -57.75 -19.81
C MET A 117 -7.44 -58.97 -20.68
N ALA A 118 -8.49 -59.62 -21.21
CA ALA A 118 -8.33 -60.75 -22.10
C ALA A 118 -7.51 -60.37 -23.35
N PRO A 119 -6.69 -61.27 -23.92
CA PRO A 119 -5.87 -60.97 -25.10
C PRO A 119 -6.66 -60.40 -26.29
N GLU A 120 -7.88 -60.91 -26.53
CA GLU A 120 -8.76 -60.47 -27.60
C GLU A 120 -9.24 -59.03 -27.37
N ASP A 121 -9.62 -58.71 -26.13
CA ASP A 121 -10.03 -57.38 -25.71
C ASP A 121 -8.84 -56.40 -25.79
N ASN A 122 -7.64 -56.82 -25.38
CA ASN A 122 -6.43 -56.01 -25.53
C ASN A 122 -6.14 -55.68 -27.00
N LEU A 123 -6.22 -56.67 -27.88
CA LEU A 123 -6.02 -56.45 -29.32
C LEU A 123 -7.06 -55.47 -29.88
N LEU A 124 -8.33 -55.63 -29.51
CA LEU A 124 -9.41 -54.73 -29.92
C LEU A 124 -9.18 -53.30 -29.43
N MET A 125 -8.82 -53.12 -28.16
CA MET A 125 -8.54 -51.83 -27.56
C MET A 125 -7.35 -51.13 -28.23
N LYS A 126 -6.24 -51.86 -28.45
CA LYS A 126 -5.05 -51.34 -29.12
C LYS A 126 -5.34 -50.89 -30.55
N GLN A 127 -6.05 -51.72 -31.32
CA GLN A 127 -6.45 -51.38 -32.69
C GLN A 127 -7.38 -50.16 -32.72
N TYR A 128 -8.36 -50.10 -31.81
CA TYR A 128 -9.28 -48.97 -31.76
C TYR A 128 -8.55 -47.68 -31.37
N LEU A 129 -7.78 -47.66 -30.27
CA LEU A 129 -7.11 -46.46 -29.77
C LEU A 129 -5.83 -46.07 -30.51
N ASP A 130 -5.25 -47.00 -31.28
CA ASP A 130 -3.92 -46.88 -31.91
C ASP A 130 -2.81 -46.67 -30.87
N VAL A 131 -2.74 -47.60 -29.91
CA VAL A 131 -1.75 -47.59 -28.80
C VAL A 131 -0.97 -48.90 -28.73
N ALA A 132 0.28 -48.83 -28.27
CA ALA A 132 1.16 -50.00 -28.17
C ALA A 132 1.01 -50.78 -26.84
N GLU A 133 0.63 -50.10 -25.76
CA GLU A 133 0.55 -50.67 -24.41
C GLU A 133 -0.79 -51.37 -24.15
N ASP A 134 -0.75 -52.41 -23.30
CA ASP A 134 -1.92 -53.21 -22.92
C ASP A 134 -2.76 -52.56 -21.81
N GLY A 135 -4.02 -52.99 -21.76
CA GLY A 135 -4.94 -52.76 -20.64
C GLY A 135 -5.03 -51.31 -20.19
N TYR A 136 -4.83 -51.10 -18.89
CA TYR A 136 -5.02 -49.81 -18.24
C TYR A 136 -4.07 -48.74 -18.77
N ASN A 137 -2.79 -49.08 -18.93
CA ASN A 137 -1.77 -48.12 -19.33
C ASN A 137 -2.02 -47.61 -20.76
N GLY A 138 -2.42 -48.50 -21.68
CA GLY A 138 -2.79 -48.10 -23.04
C GLY A 138 -3.93 -47.07 -23.07
N ILE A 139 -4.95 -47.27 -22.24
CA ILE A 139 -6.09 -46.35 -22.15
C ILE A 139 -5.69 -45.03 -21.44
N SER A 140 -4.93 -45.12 -20.35
CA SER A 140 -4.47 -43.94 -19.61
C SER A 140 -3.57 -43.06 -20.48
N ASN A 141 -2.60 -43.65 -21.19
CA ASN A 141 -1.73 -42.94 -22.13
C ASN A 141 -2.55 -42.23 -23.22
N TYR A 142 -3.51 -42.92 -23.84
CA TYR A 142 -4.40 -42.30 -24.83
C TYR A 142 -5.17 -41.09 -24.24
N GLN A 143 -5.73 -41.23 -23.04
CA GLN A 143 -6.46 -40.14 -22.40
C GLN A 143 -5.55 -38.95 -22.06
N ASN A 144 -4.32 -39.22 -21.59
CA ASN A 144 -3.30 -38.22 -21.32
C ASN A 144 -2.89 -37.49 -22.61
N ASP A 145 -2.67 -38.19 -23.71
CA ASP A 145 -2.35 -37.61 -25.02
C ASP A 145 -3.48 -36.72 -25.57
N VAL A 146 -4.73 -37.16 -25.41
CA VAL A 146 -5.91 -36.35 -25.76
C VAL A 146 -5.95 -35.07 -24.92
N ARG A 147 -5.73 -35.17 -23.60
CA ARG A 147 -5.73 -34.01 -22.69
C ARG A 147 -4.59 -33.05 -22.98
N GLU A 148 -3.40 -33.57 -23.26
CA GLU A 148 -2.23 -32.78 -23.62
C GLU A 148 -2.46 -32.01 -24.92
N ARG A 149 -3.00 -32.66 -25.97
CA ARG A 149 -3.38 -31.98 -27.23
C ARG A 149 -4.43 -30.89 -27.02
N GLN A 150 -5.47 -31.16 -26.24
CA GLN A 150 -6.50 -30.17 -25.90
C GLN A 150 -5.92 -28.97 -25.12
N LEU A 151 -4.98 -29.23 -24.22
CA LEU A 151 -4.29 -28.19 -23.46
C LEU A 151 -3.39 -27.35 -24.36
N LYS A 152 -2.60 -27.99 -25.24
CA LYS A 152 -1.77 -27.33 -26.26
C LYS A 152 -2.61 -26.43 -27.15
N GLU A 153 -3.76 -26.89 -27.64
CA GLU A 153 -4.68 -26.11 -28.47
C GLU A 153 -5.30 -24.93 -27.70
N ARG A 154 -5.70 -25.13 -26.44
CA ARG A 154 -6.19 -24.03 -25.59
C ARG A 154 -5.10 -22.96 -25.39
N HIS A 155 -3.88 -23.39 -25.10
CA HIS A 155 -2.73 -22.50 -24.94
C HIS A 155 -2.43 -21.77 -26.25
N ARG A 156 -2.49 -22.47 -27.38
CA ARG A 156 -2.31 -21.89 -28.71
C ARG A 156 -3.31 -20.77 -28.97
N ARG A 157 -4.61 -21.00 -28.78
CA ARG A 157 -5.65 -19.97 -28.95
C ARG A 157 -5.45 -18.73 -28.08
N GLU A 158 -4.99 -18.92 -26.84
CA GLU A 158 -4.70 -17.82 -25.93
C GLU A 158 -3.46 -17.02 -26.37
N THR A 159 -2.46 -17.71 -26.93
CA THR A 159 -1.13 -17.15 -27.16
C THR A 159 -0.88 -16.67 -28.58
N GLU A 160 -1.61 -17.18 -29.58
CA GLU A 160 -1.54 -16.73 -30.98
C GLU A 160 -1.75 -15.22 -31.14
N PRO A 161 -2.74 -14.57 -30.46
CA PRO A 161 -2.86 -13.12 -30.51
C PRO A 161 -1.63 -12.39 -29.95
N TRP A 162 -0.95 -12.97 -28.95
CA TRP A 162 0.25 -12.38 -28.37
C TRP A 162 1.43 -12.51 -29.34
N ASP A 163 1.58 -13.67 -29.97
CA ASP A 163 2.63 -13.93 -30.95
C ASP A 163 2.47 -13.04 -32.19
N PHE A 164 1.24 -12.82 -32.65
CA PHE A 164 0.96 -11.88 -33.72
C PHE A 164 1.43 -10.47 -33.36
N VAL A 165 1.14 -9.99 -32.13
CA VAL A 165 1.62 -8.68 -31.67
C VAL A 165 3.16 -8.66 -31.57
N MET A 166 3.77 -9.71 -31.02
CA MET A 166 5.23 -9.81 -30.87
C MET A 166 5.96 -9.87 -32.22
N SER A 167 5.34 -10.42 -33.26
CA SER A 167 5.91 -10.48 -34.61
C SER A 167 6.12 -9.10 -35.25
N ARG A 168 5.37 -8.08 -34.80
CA ARG A 168 5.48 -6.70 -35.27
C ARG A 168 6.58 -5.90 -34.56
N VAL A 169 7.12 -6.43 -33.46
CA VAL A 169 8.17 -5.75 -32.68
C VAL A 169 9.50 -5.84 -33.45
N PRO A 170 10.14 -4.71 -33.77
CA PRO A 170 11.37 -4.72 -34.55
C PRO A 170 12.57 -5.31 -33.79
N ALA A 171 13.57 -5.73 -34.56
CA ALA A 171 14.87 -6.13 -34.02
C ALA A 171 15.57 -4.97 -33.28
N LEU A 172 16.53 -5.32 -32.42
CA LEU A 172 17.36 -4.34 -31.71
C LEU A 172 18.26 -3.57 -32.70
N PRO A 173 18.56 -2.29 -32.43
CA PRO A 173 19.55 -1.53 -33.19
C PRO A 173 20.91 -2.25 -33.25
N LYS A 174 21.62 -2.13 -34.37
CA LYS A 174 22.94 -2.78 -34.57
C LYS A 174 23.98 -2.39 -33.52
N ASP A 175 23.89 -1.18 -32.98
CA ASP A 175 24.78 -0.66 -31.95
C ASP A 175 24.25 -0.85 -30.52
N TRP A 176 23.13 -1.56 -30.34
CA TRP A 176 22.44 -1.69 -29.05
C TRP A 176 23.35 -2.20 -27.94
N GLU A 177 24.06 -3.30 -28.15
CA GLU A 177 24.93 -3.88 -27.12
C GLU A 177 26.06 -2.92 -26.72
N ARG A 178 26.68 -2.26 -27.70
CA ARG A 178 27.72 -1.24 -27.45
C ARG A 178 27.14 -0.03 -26.72
N TRP A 179 25.92 0.40 -27.06
CA TRP A 179 25.24 1.47 -26.36
C TRP A 179 24.88 1.08 -24.93
N VAL A 180 24.42 -0.15 -24.70
CA VAL A 180 24.14 -0.65 -23.34
C VAL A 180 25.43 -0.66 -22.52
N ASP A 181 26.48 -1.26 -23.06
CA ASP A 181 27.77 -1.37 -22.39
C ASP A 181 28.30 0.03 -22.03
N LYS A 182 28.35 0.96 -22.98
CA LYS A 182 28.91 2.28 -22.72
C LYS A 182 27.92 3.21 -22.03
N GLN A 183 26.70 3.39 -22.51
CA GLN A 183 25.84 4.48 -22.03
C GLN A 183 24.80 4.06 -20.99
N ALA A 184 24.33 2.81 -21.02
CA ALA A 184 23.30 2.38 -20.08
C ALA A 184 23.86 1.91 -18.73
N ILE A 185 25.04 1.27 -18.74
CA ILE A 185 25.71 0.81 -17.52
C ILE A 185 26.74 1.85 -17.06
N HIS A 186 26.46 2.50 -15.93
CA HIS A 186 27.27 3.60 -15.41
C HIS A 186 28.47 3.12 -14.59
N TYR A 187 28.48 1.85 -14.17
CA TYR A 187 29.58 1.26 -13.41
C TYR A 187 30.81 1.00 -14.27
N ASN A 188 31.86 1.78 -14.03
CA ASN A 188 33.12 1.69 -14.76
C ASN A 188 34.31 1.60 -13.81
N TYR A 189 35.36 0.92 -14.26
CA TYR A 189 36.49 0.54 -13.41
C TYR A 189 37.83 0.87 -14.05
N ILE A 190 38.82 1.06 -13.20
CA ILE A 190 40.23 0.91 -13.60
C ILE A 190 40.81 -0.30 -12.86
N PHE A 191 41.22 -1.32 -13.62
CA PHE A 191 41.86 -2.51 -13.10
C PHE A 191 43.38 -2.34 -13.09
N TYR A 192 44.02 -2.66 -11.98
CA TYR A 192 45.48 -2.48 -11.83
C TYR A 192 46.11 -3.55 -10.95
N ASP A 193 47.39 -3.80 -11.19
CA ASP A 193 48.22 -4.66 -10.34
C ASP A 193 48.89 -3.84 -9.25
N TYR A 194 48.95 -4.38 -8.03
CA TYR A 194 49.53 -3.65 -6.91
C TYR A 194 51.04 -3.48 -7.10
N SER A 195 51.51 -2.23 -7.12
CA SER A 195 52.93 -1.92 -7.15
C SER A 195 53.30 -0.83 -6.14
N ARG A 196 54.54 -0.87 -5.63
CA ARG A 196 55.13 0.18 -4.78
C ARG A 196 55.60 1.40 -5.59
N LYS A 197 55.59 1.33 -6.93
CA LYS A 197 56.00 2.44 -7.82
C LYS A 197 55.03 3.63 -7.70
N LYS A 198 55.58 4.87 -7.75
CA LYS A 198 54.80 6.12 -7.66
C LYS A 198 53.85 6.33 -8.85
N ILE A 199 54.23 5.83 -10.03
CA ILE A 199 53.45 5.83 -11.26
C ILE A 199 53.25 4.36 -11.68
N GLN A 200 52.01 3.98 -11.92
CA GLN A 200 51.59 2.64 -12.33
C GLN A 200 50.71 2.75 -13.58
N THR A 201 50.44 1.63 -14.23
CA THR A 201 49.45 1.55 -15.31
C THR A 201 48.20 0.80 -14.80
N GLY A 202 47.07 1.07 -15.42
CA GLY A 202 45.85 0.31 -15.20
C GLY A 202 44.96 0.34 -16.44
N TYR A 203 44.12 -0.68 -16.60
CA TYR A 203 43.19 -0.78 -17.71
C TYR A 203 41.86 -0.11 -17.37
N CYS A 204 41.41 0.84 -18.18
CA CYS A 204 40.12 1.50 -18.00
C CYS A 204 39.01 0.78 -18.78
N SER A 205 37.97 0.30 -18.08
CA SER A 205 36.83 -0.40 -18.71
C SER A 205 35.97 0.49 -19.61
N TRP A 206 36.08 1.81 -19.47
CA TRP A 206 35.32 2.75 -20.29
C TRP A 206 35.95 2.99 -21.66
N CYS A 207 37.19 3.49 -21.66
CA CYS A 207 37.90 3.82 -22.91
C CYS A 207 38.70 2.65 -23.47
N GLU A 208 38.72 1.51 -22.78
CA GLU A 208 39.33 0.25 -23.20
C GLU A 208 40.82 0.40 -23.53
N LYS A 209 41.52 1.20 -22.72
CA LYS A 209 42.93 1.51 -22.89
C LYS A 209 43.66 1.34 -21.57
N GLU A 210 44.95 1.00 -21.66
CA GLU A 210 45.87 1.21 -20.56
C GLU A 210 46.09 2.70 -20.33
N VAL A 211 46.01 3.11 -19.07
CA VAL A 211 46.13 4.50 -18.65
C VAL A 211 47.09 4.63 -17.47
N PRO A 212 47.86 5.72 -17.39
CA PRO A 212 48.74 5.96 -16.25
C PRO A 212 47.91 6.29 -15.00
N ILE A 213 48.23 5.69 -13.86
CA ILE A 213 47.54 5.92 -12.57
C ILE A 213 48.55 6.29 -11.48
N LYS A 214 48.12 7.14 -10.55
CA LYS A 214 48.95 7.65 -9.44
C LYS A 214 48.32 7.30 -8.11
N LYS A 215 49.04 6.54 -7.27
CA LYS A 215 48.60 6.11 -5.92
C LYS A 215 47.15 5.59 -5.89
N PRO A 216 46.79 4.60 -6.73
CA PRO A 216 45.42 4.05 -6.72
C PRO A 216 45.11 3.38 -5.37
N LYS A 217 43.85 3.46 -4.94
CA LYS A 217 43.34 2.75 -3.75
C LYS A 217 42.16 1.87 -4.16
N HIS A 218 42.17 0.59 -3.80
CA HIS A 218 41.09 -0.34 -4.11
C HIS A 218 39.73 0.19 -3.60
N ASN A 219 38.68 0.07 -4.42
CA ASN A 219 37.32 0.58 -4.24
C ASN A 219 37.17 2.11 -4.15
N LYS A 220 38.25 2.88 -4.27
CA LYS A 220 38.16 4.34 -4.28
C LYS A 220 37.60 4.84 -5.63
N MET A 221 36.71 5.82 -5.58
CA MET A 221 36.24 6.54 -6.77
C MET A 221 37.33 7.50 -7.30
N GLY A 222 37.36 7.67 -8.61
CA GLY A 222 38.27 8.60 -9.28
C GLY A 222 37.80 8.93 -10.69
N LYS A 223 38.66 9.61 -11.45
CA LYS A 223 38.45 9.89 -12.87
C LYS A 223 39.57 9.27 -13.68
N CYS A 224 39.24 8.69 -14.82
CA CYS A 224 40.24 8.20 -15.75
C CYS A 224 41.07 9.38 -16.31
N PRO A 225 42.41 9.31 -16.32
CA PRO A 225 43.23 10.41 -16.82
C PRO A 225 43.14 10.59 -18.34
N CYS A 226 42.77 9.54 -19.08
CA CYS A 226 42.57 9.60 -20.53
C CYS A 226 41.18 10.13 -20.90
N CYS A 227 40.11 9.45 -20.46
CA CYS A 227 38.74 9.76 -20.89
C CYS A 227 37.93 10.60 -19.89
N ARG A 228 38.50 10.94 -18.73
CA ARG A 228 37.89 11.73 -17.64
C ARG A 228 36.61 11.17 -17.03
N HIS A 229 36.16 9.99 -17.46
CA HIS A 229 34.99 9.32 -16.91
C HIS A 229 35.21 8.96 -15.45
N THR A 230 34.13 9.08 -14.67
CA THR A 230 34.08 8.62 -13.28
C THR A 230 34.21 7.10 -13.26
N ILE A 231 35.14 6.60 -12.46
CA ILE A 231 35.48 5.17 -12.36
C ILE A 231 35.73 4.79 -10.91
N GLN A 232 35.72 3.48 -10.64
CA GLN A 232 36.19 2.91 -9.37
C GLN A 232 37.48 2.10 -9.60
N TYR A 233 38.49 2.30 -8.76
CA TYR A 233 39.75 1.53 -8.85
C TYR A 233 39.58 0.11 -8.29
N LYS A 234 39.99 -0.92 -9.04
CA LYS A 234 39.95 -2.34 -8.65
C LYS A 234 41.33 -2.97 -8.78
N ALA A 235 41.99 -3.24 -7.64
CA ALA A 235 43.23 -4.01 -7.61
C ALA A 235 42.95 -5.48 -8.02
N LYS A 236 43.59 -5.98 -9.09
CA LYS A 236 43.35 -7.33 -9.64
C LYS A 236 43.51 -8.42 -8.59
N GLY A 237 44.60 -8.40 -7.82
CA GLY A 237 44.87 -9.39 -6.76
C GLY A 237 43.91 -9.37 -5.55
N ARG A 238 43.09 -8.32 -5.39
CA ARG A 238 42.05 -8.23 -4.34
C ARG A 238 40.64 -8.40 -4.88
N THR A 239 40.51 -8.52 -6.20
CA THR A 239 39.22 -8.61 -6.88
C THR A 239 38.99 -10.07 -7.26
N GLY A 240 37.82 -10.62 -6.93
CA GLY A 240 37.39 -11.94 -7.35
C GLY A 240 36.58 -11.89 -8.64
N ARG A 241 35.66 -12.85 -8.79
CA ARG A 241 34.50 -12.73 -9.68
C ARG A 241 33.51 -11.76 -9.04
N PHE A 242 32.91 -10.88 -9.84
CA PHE A 242 31.86 -9.99 -9.37
C PHE A 242 30.97 -9.53 -10.53
N GLU A 243 29.86 -8.88 -10.21
CA GLU A 243 28.97 -8.22 -11.17
C GLU A 243 28.73 -6.77 -10.78
N THR A 244 28.40 -5.94 -11.77
CA THR A 244 27.86 -4.60 -11.49
C THR A 244 26.47 -4.72 -10.90
N ALA A 245 26.01 -3.70 -10.17
CA ALA A 245 24.58 -3.64 -9.85
C ALA A 245 23.75 -3.62 -11.15
N ALA A 246 22.56 -4.20 -11.10
CA ALA A 246 21.64 -4.17 -12.21
C ALA A 246 21.12 -2.74 -12.44
N GLU A 247 21.10 -2.32 -13.70
CA GLU A 247 20.49 -1.05 -14.12
C GLU A 247 19.38 -1.32 -15.15
N THR A 248 18.52 -0.34 -15.33
CA THR A 248 17.40 -0.40 -16.28
C THR A 248 17.76 0.38 -17.54
N ALA A 249 17.51 -0.20 -18.71
CA ALA A 249 17.68 0.43 -20.00
C ALA A 249 16.39 0.40 -20.81
N TYR A 250 16.10 1.48 -21.54
CA TYR A 250 14.89 1.61 -22.35
C TYR A 250 15.19 1.85 -23.81
N LEU A 251 14.35 1.26 -24.65
CA LEU A 251 14.36 1.43 -26.10
C LEU A 251 12.95 1.70 -26.60
N LEU A 252 12.73 2.87 -27.18
CA LEU A 252 11.51 3.16 -27.93
C LEU A 252 11.75 2.89 -29.42
N GLN A 253 10.81 2.22 -30.09
CA GLN A 253 10.88 1.94 -31.52
C GLN A 253 9.49 2.07 -32.18
N PRO A 254 9.42 2.44 -33.47
CA PRO A 254 8.18 2.29 -34.23
C PRO A 254 7.82 0.80 -34.33
N CYS A 255 6.54 0.48 -34.18
CA CYS A 255 5.99 -0.87 -34.23
C CYS A 255 4.77 -0.87 -35.16
N GLY A 256 5.00 -0.83 -36.47
CA GLY A 256 3.94 -0.49 -37.44
C GLY A 256 3.44 0.94 -37.21
N ASP A 257 2.14 1.09 -36.99
CA ASP A 257 1.53 2.37 -36.63
C ASP A 257 1.68 2.75 -35.16
N ASP A 258 2.06 1.79 -34.32
CA ASP A 258 2.20 1.93 -32.88
C ASP A 258 3.66 2.29 -32.50
N VAL A 259 3.89 2.51 -31.20
CA VAL A 259 5.24 2.63 -30.61
C VAL A 259 5.42 1.54 -29.57
N VAL A 260 6.54 0.82 -29.64
CA VAL A 260 6.92 -0.12 -28.58
C VAL A 260 7.97 0.51 -27.69
N LEU A 261 7.70 0.52 -26.38
CA LEU A 261 8.66 0.75 -25.31
C LEU A 261 9.14 -0.61 -24.81
N ARG A 262 10.45 -0.83 -24.86
CA ARG A 262 11.10 -2.07 -24.42
C ARG A 262 11.98 -1.75 -23.21
N GLN A 263 11.84 -2.53 -22.16
CA GLN A 263 12.59 -2.39 -20.91
C GLN A 263 13.53 -3.58 -20.72
N PHE A 264 14.77 -3.28 -20.35
CA PHE A 264 15.83 -4.25 -20.19
C PHE A 264 16.49 -4.13 -18.82
N LYS A 265 16.77 -5.29 -18.23
CA LYS A 265 17.74 -5.44 -17.14
C LYS A 265 19.13 -5.58 -17.74
N VAL A 266 20.05 -4.71 -17.35
CA VAL A 266 21.43 -4.70 -17.88
C VAL A 266 22.47 -4.71 -16.76
N LEU A 267 23.52 -5.52 -16.92
CA LEU A 267 24.68 -5.56 -16.01
C LEU A 267 25.90 -6.20 -16.68
N ARG A 268 27.08 -6.07 -16.05
CA ARG A 268 28.32 -6.73 -16.47
C ARG A 268 28.77 -7.76 -15.45
N HIS A 269 29.14 -8.94 -15.93
CA HIS A 269 29.83 -9.96 -15.14
C HIS A 269 31.33 -9.95 -15.44
N TYR A 270 32.14 -9.83 -14.39
CA TYR A 270 33.59 -9.89 -14.47
C TYR A 270 34.09 -11.23 -13.91
N ALA A 271 34.79 -12.00 -14.74
CA ALA A 271 35.49 -13.20 -14.31
C ALA A 271 36.81 -12.84 -13.60
N LYS A 272 37.26 -13.69 -12.67
CA LYS A 272 38.57 -13.51 -12.02
C LYS A 272 39.67 -13.60 -13.07
N GLY A 273 40.49 -12.55 -13.19
CA GLY A 273 41.57 -12.47 -14.19
C GLY A 273 41.14 -12.02 -15.60
N GLY A 274 39.85 -12.09 -15.93
CA GLY A 274 39.28 -11.68 -17.22
C GLY A 274 38.63 -10.30 -17.19
N TYR A 275 39.29 -9.31 -16.60
CA TYR A 275 38.67 -7.99 -16.33
C TYR A 275 38.54 -7.08 -17.56
N GLU A 276 39.28 -7.37 -18.61
CA GLU A 276 39.31 -6.56 -19.84
C GLU A 276 38.15 -6.92 -20.79
N THR A 277 37.60 -8.12 -20.64
CA THR A 277 36.54 -8.69 -21.47
C THR A 277 35.35 -9.16 -20.61
N PRO A 278 34.61 -8.25 -19.96
CA PRO A 278 33.44 -8.63 -19.17
C PRO A 278 32.34 -9.24 -20.04
N LYS A 279 31.56 -10.16 -19.47
CA LYS A 279 30.34 -10.67 -20.12
C LYS A 279 29.19 -9.70 -19.84
N LEU A 280 28.55 -9.22 -20.89
CA LEU A 280 27.38 -8.36 -20.80
C LEU A 280 26.11 -9.20 -20.64
N TYR A 281 25.29 -8.87 -19.65
CA TYR A 281 23.96 -9.45 -19.48
C TYR A 281 22.94 -8.41 -19.91
N ILE A 282 22.15 -8.73 -20.93
CA ILE A 282 21.05 -7.91 -21.43
C ILE A 282 19.81 -8.80 -21.46
N PHE A 283 18.83 -8.49 -20.63
CA PHE A 283 17.59 -9.26 -20.57
C PHE A 283 16.39 -8.34 -20.77
N GLU A 284 15.68 -8.53 -21.89
CA GLU A 284 14.43 -7.84 -22.16
C GLU A 284 13.31 -8.48 -21.34
N GLU A 285 12.76 -7.74 -20.38
CA GLU A 285 11.78 -8.31 -19.44
C GLU A 285 10.36 -7.82 -19.70
N ARG A 286 10.20 -6.67 -20.36
CA ARG A 286 8.91 -6.00 -20.52
C ARG A 286 8.82 -5.23 -21.84
N ARG A 287 7.65 -5.30 -22.46
CA ARG A 287 7.24 -4.54 -23.64
C ARG A 287 5.91 -3.86 -23.38
N VAL A 288 5.83 -2.58 -23.71
CA VAL A 288 4.59 -1.81 -23.68
C VAL A 288 4.38 -1.22 -25.06
N ILE A 289 3.25 -1.53 -25.67
CA ILE A 289 2.89 -1.07 -27.01
C ILE A 289 1.82 0.00 -26.86
N TYR A 290 2.14 1.21 -27.32
CA TYR A 290 1.26 2.37 -27.33
C TYR A 290 0.68 2.57 -28.72
N ASN A 291 -0.64 2.60 -28.82
CA ASN A 291 -1.32 2.96 -30.06
C ASN A 291 -1.30 4.48 -30.32
N SER A 292 -1.91 4.92 -31.41
CA SER A 292 -2.02 6.34 -31.77
C SER A 292 -2.75 7.20 -30.74
N ALA A 293 -3.65 6.61 -29.95
CA ALA A 293 -4.35 7.25 -28.84
C ALA A 293 -3.57 7.19 -27.51
N MET A 294 -2.34 6.67 -27.52
CA MET A 294 -1.50 6.43 -26.34
C MET A 294 -2.10 5.46 -25.32
N GLU A 295 -2.97 4.55 -25.75
CA GLU A 295 -3.44 3.41 -24.95
C GLU A 295 -2.38 2.31 -24.96
N SER A 296 -2.13 1.70 -23.80
CA SER A 296 -1.04 0.73 -23.64
C SER A 296 -1.50 -0.73 -23.60
N SER A 297 -0.82 -1.57 -24.36
CA SER A 297 -0.87 -3.03 -24.24
C SER A 297 0.44 -3.56 -23.67
N ARG A 298 0.36 -4.20 -22.50
CA ARG A 298 1.53 -4.62 -21.70
C ARG A 298 1.82 -6.10 -21.86
N PHE A 299 3.10 -6.42 -21.99
CA PHE A 299 3.63 -7.77 -22.07
C PHE A 299 4.90 -7.90 -21.25
N TYR A 300 5.12 -9.09 -20.70
CA TYR A 300 6.32 -9.42 -19.96
C TYR A 300 6.87 -10.77 -20.41
N TYR A 301 8.18 -10.96 -20.28
CA TYR A 301 8.80 -12.25 -20.56
C TYR A 301 8.82 -13.10 -19.29
N GLY A 302 8.25 -14.31 -19.32
CA GLY A 302 8.14 -15.16 -18.13
C GLY A 302 7.66 -16.58 -18.43
N LEU A 303 7.59 -17.39 -17.37
CA LEU A 303 7.17 -18.79 -17.43
C LEU A 303 5.64 -18.89 -17.55
N TYR A 304 5.14 -19.23 -18.75
CA TYR A 304 3.71 -19.32 -19.01
C TYR A 304 3.14 -20.61 -18.42
N LYS A 305 2.23 -20.49 -17.43
CA LYS A 305 1.54 -21.61 -16.77
C LYS A 305 2.49 -22.75 -16.35
N ASN A 306 3.67 -22.40 -15.83
CA ASN A 306 4.72 -23.35 -15.41
C ASN A 306 5.21 -24.32 -16.50
N SER A 307 5.06 -23.96 -17.78
CA SER A 307 5.40 -24.83 -18.91
C SER A 307 6.69 -24.41 -19.62
N TYR A 308 6.73 -23.22 -20.22
CA TYR A 308 7.91 -22.69 -20.93
C TYR A 308 7.94 -21.16 -20.90
N SER A 309 9.12 -20.59 -21.14
CA SER A 309 9.32 -19.13 -21.11
C SER A 309 8.87 -18.47 -22.41
N ARG A 310 8.08 -17.40 -22.33
CA ARG A 310 7.58 -16.63 -23.48
C ARG A 310 7.13 -15.23 -23.10
N TRP A 311 6.75 -14.43 -24.10
CA TRP A 311 5.99 -13.19 -23.90
C TRP A 311 4.55 -13.50 -23.50
N ILE A 312 4.10 -12.87 -22.41
CA ILE A 312 2.77 -13.07 -21.81
C ILE A 312 2.09 -11.71 -21.71
N LYS A 313 0.84 -11.62 -22.16
CA LYS A 313 0.02 -10.40 -22.03
C LYS A 313 -0.36 -10.17 -20.57
N GLY A 314 -0.25 -8.93 -20.13
CA GLY A 314 -0.63 -8.50 -18.79
C GLY A 314 0.46 -7.70 -18.11
N GLU A 315 0.19 -7.31 -16.88
CA GLU A 315 0.96 -6.26 -16.21
C GLU A 315 2.24 -6.76 -15.55
N ARG A 316 2.52 -8.08 -15.52
CA ARG A 316 3.41 -8.77 -14.53
C ARG A 316 4.00 -7.78 -13.56
N VAL A 317 3.21 -7.63 -12.53
CA VAL A 317 3.38 -6.62 -11.52
C VAL A 317 4.71 -6.93 -10.81
N SER A 318 5.76 -6.17 -11.11
CA SER A 318 6.91 -6.00 -10.21
C SER A 318 6.52 -5.18 -8.97
N TYR A 319 5.30 -4.65 -8.94
CA TYR A 319 4.67 -4.01 -7.80
C TYR A 319 4.03 -5.04 -6.84
N ASN A 320 4.64 -5.17 -5.68
CA ASN A 320 4.07 -5.92 -4.58
C ASN A 320 3.04 -5.04 -3.83
N PRO A 321 1.74 -5.39 -3.79
CA PRO A 321 0.76 -4.67 -2.97
C PRO A 321 0.99 -4.81 -1.43
N TYR A 322 1.96 -5.61 -0.99
CA TYR A 322 2.24 -5.96 0.41
C TYR A 322 3.72 -5.85 0.85
N ARG A 323 4.63 -5.17 0.13
CA ARG A 323 6.05 -5.00 0.55
C ARG A 323 6.77 -6.29 1.01
N MET A 324 6.33 -7.46 0.55
CA MET A 324 6.89 -8.76 0.94
C MET A 324 7.85 -9.29 -0.13
N TYR A 325 9.15 -9.04 0.07
CA TYR A 325 10.30 -9.62 -0.64
C TYR A 325 9.99 -10.56 -1.80
N TYR A 326 10.34 -10.17 -3.04
CA TYR A 326 11.21 -10.91 -3.96
C TYR A 326 11.29 -10.23 -5.35
N TYR A 327 12.54 -9.95 -5.76
CA TYR A 327 13.07 -9.60 -7.10
C TYR A 327 13.29 -8.12 -7.49
N ASP A 328 14.59 -7.75 -7.39
CA ASP A 328 15.32 -6.59 -7.92
C ASP A 328 15.03 -5.21 -7.27
N ASN A 329 15.75 -4.90 -6.18
CA ASN A 329 15.89 -3.54 -5.62
C ASN A 329 16.69 -2.62 -6.59
N ARG A 330 16.44 -2.71 -7.89
CA ARG A 330 17.08 -1.87 -8.89
C ARG A 330 16.20 -0.67 -9.18
N ASP A 331 16.86 0.42 -9.51
CA ASP A 331 16.22 1.65 -9.90
C ASP A 331 15.66 1.51 -11.34
N TYR A 332 14.36 1.76 -11.48
CA TYR A 332 13.65 1.71 -12.75
C TYR A 332 13.82 3.00 -13.55
N GLU A 333 14.28 4.11 -12.96
CA GLU A 333 14.73 5.24 -13.79
C GLU A 333 15.96 4.82 -14.59
N GLY A 334 15.79 4.62 -15.89
CA GLY A 334 16.78 3.99 -16.74
C GLY A 334 17.40 4.92 -17.75
N ALA A 335 18.53 4.52 -18.32
CA ALA A 335 19.05 5.17 -19.51
C ALA A 335 18.12 4.89 -20.70
N VAL A 336 17.81 5.90 -21.50
CA VAL A 336 16.93 5.76 -22.68
C VAL A 336 17.76 5.93 -23.95
N TYR A 337 17.63 5.01 -24.90
CA TYR A 337 18.33 5.09 -26.19
C TYR A 337 17.85 6.26 -27.03
N ARG A 338 18.77 7.17 -27.39
CA ARG A 338 18.42 8.48 -27.94
C ARG A 338 18.56 8.61 -29.46
N ARG A 339 19.21 7.65 -30.16
CA ARG A 339 19.58 7.87 -31.58
C ARG A 339 18.39 7.99 -32.52
N ASN A 340 17.30 7.27 -32.25
CA ASN A 340 16.07 7.33 -33.04
C ASN A 340 15.01 8.28 -32.44
N LEU A 341 15.35 9.00 -31.35
CA LEU A 341 14.39 9.84 -30.63
C LEU A 341 13.88 11.01 -31.47
N LEU A 342 14.72 11.60 -32.33
CA LEU A 342 14.31 12.70 -33.20
C LEU A 342 13.22 12.27 -34.20
N TYR A 343 13.35 11.05 -34.76
CA TYR A 343 12.35 10.49 -35.65
C TYR A 343 11.03 10.26 -34.90
N LEU A 344 11.08 9.60 -33.74
CA LEU A 344 9.90 9.33 -32.91
C LEU A 344 9.20 10.62 -32.47
N ALA A 345 9.96 11.66 -32.09
CA ALA A 345 9.43 12.97 -31.70
C ALA A 345 8.58 13.62 -32.80
N ARG A 346 8.96 13.44 -34.07
CA ARG A 346 8.26 14.02 -35.22
C ARG A 346 7.05 13.20 -35.66
N THR A 347 7.11 11.88 -35.53
CA THR A 347 6.12 10.97 -36.13
C THR A 347 5.12 10.41 -35.13
N LYS A 348 5.56 9.96 -33.96
CA LYS A 348 4.70 9.18 -33.03
C LYS A 348 4.58 9.76 -31.63
N LEU A 349 5.53 10.58 -31.18
CA LEU A 349 5.62 11.13 -29.82
C LEU A 349 5.41 12.65 -29.76
N SER A 350 4.95 13.26 -30.85
CA SER A 350 4.87 14.72 -30.99
C SER A 350 3.94 15.38 -29.98
N ARG A 351 2.94 14.65 -29.45
CA ARG A 351 1.98 15.11 -28.44
C ARG A 351 2.26 14.57 -27.04
N THR A 352 3.51 14.22 -26.74
CA THR A 352 3.86 13.62 -25.44
C THR A 352 4.77 14.49 -24.59
N GLY A 353 5.69 15.26 -25.19
CA GLY A 353 6.75 15.94 -24.42
C GLY A 353 7.85 14.99 -23.91
N LEU A 354 7.71 13.67 -24.12
CA LEU A 354 8.66 12.66 -23.66
C LEU A 354 10.05 12.86 -24.27
N SER A 355 10.12 13.27 -25.53
CA SER A 355 11.40 13.48 -26.23
C SER A 355 12.21 14.63 -25.62
N GLU A 356 11.53 15.70 -25.24
CA GLU A 356 12.12 16.86 -24.56
C GLU A 356 12.62 16.46 -23.18
N LEU A 357 11.86 15.64 -22.47
CA LEU A 357 12.21 15.11 -21.16
C LEU A 357 13.45 14.20 -21.21
N ILE A 358 13.51 13.26 -22.17
CA ILE A 358 14.65 12.35 -22.35
C ILE A 358 15.94 13.12 -22.70
N ARG A 359 15.87 14.19 -23.50
CA ARG A 359 17.07 14.97 -23.88
C ARG A 359 17.70 15.68 -22.69
N GLN A 360 16.89 16.05 -21.70
CA GLN A 360 17.31 16.85 -20.55
C GLN A 360 17.48 16.03 -19.25
N SER A 361 17.13 14.74 -19.28
CA SER A 361 17.24 13.82 -18.15
C SER A 361 18.22 12.70 -18.46
N ASP A 362 19.16 12.44 -17.55
CA ASP A 362 20.11 11.32 -17.70
C ASP A 362 19.39 9.97 -17.58
N ARG A 363 18.47 9.88 -16.63
CA ARG A 363 17.66 8.69 -16.34
C ARG A 363 16.19 9.08 -16.23
N LEU A 364 15.33 8.19 -16.70
CA LEU A 364 13.88 8.35 -16.76
C LEU A 364 13.23 6.98 -16.87
N ASP A 365 12.05 6.81 -16.28
CA ASP A 365 11.13 5.74 -16.66
C ASP A 365 10.08 6.29 -17.66
N PRO A 366 10.18 5.95 -18.96
CA PRO A 366 9.23 6.43 -19.97
C PRO A 366 7.82 5.87 -19.79
N GLU A 367 7.65 4.67 -19.21
CA GLU A 367 6.32 4.08 -18.98
C GLU A 367 5.59 4.91 -17.94
N VAL A 368 6.24 5.18 -16.79
CA VAL A 368 5.67 6.01 -15.73
C VAL A 368 5.27 7.38 -16.27
N TYR A 369 6.14 8.04 -17.03
CA TYR A 369 5.81 9.35 -17.62
C TYR A 369 4.58 9.28 -18.54
N LEU A 370 4.52 8.31 -19.46
CA LEU A 370 3.42 8.21 -20.42
C LEU A 370 2.09 7.85 -19.75
N GLU A 371 2.11 7.04 -18.70
CA GLU A 371 0.89 6.74 -17.94
C GLU A 371 0.43 7.95 -17.12
N THR A 372 1.33 8.67 -16.44
CA THR A 372 0.96 9.91 -15.73
C THR A 372 0.50 11.00 -16.70
N LEU A 373 1.07 11.09 -17.91
CA LEU A 373 0.63 12.03 -18.93
C LEU A 373 -0.85 11.82 -19.31
N ARG A 374 -1.32 10.56 -19.33
CA ARG A 374 -2.73 10.25 -19.63
C ARG A 374 -3.67 10.82 -18.57
N GLU A 375 -3.25 10.77 -17.31
CA GLU A 375 -3.99 11.35 -16.18
C GLU A 375 -3.83 12.88 -16.09
N LYS A 376 -2.66 13.40 -16.46
CA LYS A 376 -2.26 14.80 -16.32
C LYS A 376 -1.73 15.35 -17.66
N PRO A 377 -2.61 15.68 -18.63
CA PRO A 377 -2.19 16.10 -19.98
C PRO A 377 -1.31 17.36 -20.03
N TYR A 378 -1.38 18.23 -19.03
CA TYR A 378 -0.53 19.42 -18.93
C TYR A 378 0.97 19.09 -18.79
N LEU A 379 1.34 17.85 -18.44
CA LEU A 379 2.73 17.37 -18.45
C LEU A 379 3.39 17.50 -19.83
N GLU A 380 2.63 17.37 -20.92
CA GLU A 380 3.14 17.60 -22.27
C GLU A 380 3.67 19.03 -22.40
N GLN A 381 2.87 20.01 -21.98
CA GLN A 381 3.19 21.43 -22.10
C GLN A 381 4.37 21.80 -21.20
N LEU A 382 4.41 21.28 -19.97
CA LEU A 382 5.53 21.47 -19.05
C LEU A 382 6.84 20.93 -19.64
N ALA A 383 6.83 19.70 -20.15
CA ALA A 383 8.01 19.08 -20.74
C ALA A 383 8.48 19.83 -21.99
N LYS A 384 7.56 20.22 -22.88
CA LYS A 384 7.86 21.04 -24.07
C LYS A 384 8.35 22.45 -23.74
N ALA A 385 7.88 23.02 -22.64
CA ALA A 385 8.36 24.30 -22.14
C ALA A 385 9.74 24.21 -21.48
N GLY A 386 10.32 23.01 -21.33
CA GLY A 386 11.60 22.77 -20.69
C GLY A 386 11.55 22.84 -19.16
N LEU A 387 10.37 22.69 -18.55
CA LEU A 387 10.16 22.71 -17.10
C LEU A 387 10.37 21.32 -16.49
N ILE A 388 11.56 20.77 -16.73
CA ILE A 388 11.86 19.35 -16.46
C ILE A 388 11.81 18.99 -14.98
N MET A 389 12.32 19.86 -14.10
CA MET A 389 12.28 19.59 -12.65
C MET A 389 10.85 19.63 -12.11
N VAL A 390 10.00 20.54 -12.60
CA VAL A 390 8.57 20.56 -12.25
C VAL A 390 7.89 19.25 -12.67
N VAL A 391 8.19 18.74 -13.88
CA VAL A 391 7.70 17.43 -14.35
C VAL A 391 8.16 16.32 -13.39
N LYS A 392 9.44 16.28 -13.03
CA LYS A 392 9.98 15.27 -12.10
C LYS A 392 9.33 15.31 -10.72
N ASP A 393 9.09 16.50 -10.18
CA ASP A 393 8.43 16.65 -8.88
C ASP A 393 6.98 16.14 -8.90
N ILE A 394 6.27 16.31 -10.03
CA ILE A 394 4.92 15.76 -10.24
C ILE A 394 4.93 14.24 -10.41
N LEU A 395 5.98 13.67 -11.02
CA LEU A 395 6.13 12.21 -11.12
C LEU A 395 6.49 11.60 -9.75
N GLY A 396 7.30 12.29 -8.94
CA GLY A 396 7.83 11.77 -7.68
C GLY A 396 6.93 11.96 -6.46
N GLY A 397 6.05 12.96 -6.46
CA GLY A 397 5.03 13.17 -5.43
C GLY A 397 3.68 13.34 -6.11
N LYS A 398 2.58 12.87 -5.50
CA LYS A 398 1.21 13.08 -5.98
C LYS A 398 0.78 14.57 -5.91
N ARG A 399 1.63 15.48 -6.40
CA ARG A 399 1.43 16.90 -6.49
C ARG A 399 0.58 17.17 -7.72
N GLU A 400 -0.35 18.08 -7.58
CA GLU A 400 -1.17 18.59 -8.67
C GLU A 400 -0.81 20.04 -8.92
N LEU A 401 -0.91 20.42 -10.19
CA LEU A 401 -0.70 21.78 -10.62
C LEU A 401 -1.97 22.26 -11.30
N GLU A 402 -2.57 23.30 -10.73
CA GLU A 402 -3.65 24.03 -11.38
C GLU A 402 -3.06 24.82 -12.57
N ILE A 403 -3.63 24.59 -13.75
CA ILE A 403 -3.29 25.25 -15.00
C ILE A 403 -4.53 25.99 -15.47
N ASP A 404 -4.47 27.33 -15.53
CA ASP A 404 -5.57 28.14 -16.04
C ASP A 404 -5.74 27.96 -17.56
N SER A 405 -6.94 28.28 -18.07
CA SER A 405 -7.29 28.20 -19.50
C SER A 405 -6.61 29.26 -20.39
N SER A 406 -5.55 29.91 -19.92
CA SER A 406 -4.88 31.00 -20.66
C SER A 406 -4.13 30.50 -21.89
N HIS A 407 -4.25 31.22 -23.01
CA HIS A 407 -3.46 30.95 -24.23
C HIS A 407 -1.94 31.18 -24.05
N ASP A 408 -1.52 31.99 -23.06
CA ASP A 408 -0.11 32.14 -22.70
C ASP A 408 0.23 31.17 -21.57
N PHE A 409 1.03 30.15 -21.87
CA PHE A 409 1.37 29.11 -20.91
C PHE A 409 2.06 29.63 -19.63
N ALA A 410 2.81 30.73 -19.70
CA ALA A 410 3.38 31.33 -18.50
C ALA A 410 2.28 31.90 -17.59
N LYS A 411 1.27 32.54 -18.19
CA LYS A 411 0.09 33.02 -17.45
C LYS A 411 -0.77 31.87 -16.94
N ALA A 412 -0.92 30.80 -17.73
CA ALA A 412 -1.62 29.58 -17.33
C ALA A 412 -1.03 28.93 -16.07
N LEU A 413 0.30 29.03 -15.92
CA LEU A 413 1.04 28.61 -14.72
C LEU A 413 1.00 29.63 -13.58
N GLY A 414 0.24 30.73 -13.70
CA GLY A 414 0.18 31.78 -12.70
C GLY A 414 1.41 32.68 -12.64
N ILE A 415 2.36 32.61 -13.59
CA ILE A 415 3.60 33.43 -13.61
C ILE A 415 3.64 34.37 -14.82
N ASP A 416 4.74 35.11 -15.03
CA ASP A 416 5.00 35.89 -16.24
C ASP A 416 6.16 35.32 -17.09
N LYS A 417 6.43 35.93 -18.26
CA LYS A 417 7.48 35.47 -19.20
C LYS A 417 8.90 35.58 -18.63
N ASN A 418 9.16 36.56 -17.77
CA ASN A 418 10.47 36.74 -17.12
C ASN A 418 10.67 35.67 -16.04
N GLN A 419 9.66 35.45 -15.21
CA GLN A 419 9.64 34.39 -14.20
C GLN A 419 9.78 32.99 -14.83
N MET A 420 9.09 32.74 -15.95
CA MET A 420 9.24 31.53 -16.76
C MET A 420 10.69 31.34 -17.25
N ARG A 421 11.34 32.42 -17.71
CA ARG A 421 12.76 32.37 -18.14
C ARG A 421 13.68 32.02 -16.97
N ARG A 422 13.45 32.60 -15.79
CA ARG A 422 14.18 32.29 -14.56
C ARG A 422 14.00 30.82 -14.17
N LEU A 423 12.76 30.33 -14.11
CA LEU A 423 12.44 28.93 -13.79
C LEU A 423 13.21 27.94 -14.69
N ARG A 424 13.26 28.18 -16.01
CA ARG A 424 14.03 27.35 -16.96
C ARG A 424 15.53 27.44 -16.76
N LYS A 425 16.07 28.66 -16.66
CA LYS A 425 17.51 28.92 -16.53
C LYS A 425 18.06 28.26 -15.28
N ASP A 426 17.30 28.35 -14.18
CA ASP A 426 17.70 27.88 -12.87
C ASP A 426 17.35 26.42 -12.63
N LYS A 427 16.64 25.77 -13.58
CA LYS A 427 16.10 24.41 -13.47
C LYS A 427 15.25 24.24 -12.20
N GLY A 428 14.43 25.25 -11.89
CA GLY A 428 13.58 25.20 -10.70
C GLY A 428 12.46 24.17 -10.87
N GLY A 429 12.17 23.48 -9.79
CA GLY A 429 11.07 22.55 -9.59
C GLY A 429 9.83 23.24 -9.01
N PHE A 430 9.03 22.44 -8.31
CA PHE A 430 7.70 22.81 -7.85
C PHE A 430 7.74 23.92 -6.78
N GLN A 431 8.63 23.82 -5.79
CA GLN A 431 8.80 24.84 -4.75
C GLN A 431 9.29 26.17 -5.34
N TYR A 432 10.22 26.12 -6.30
CA TYR A 432 10.68 27.32 -6.99
C TYR A 432 9.52 28.03 -7.71
N LEU A 433 8.69 27.26 -8.42
CA LEU A 433 7.49 27.77 -9.08
C LEU A 433 6.51 28.40 -8.07
N ALA A 434 6.30 27.77 -6.91
CA ALA A 434 5.44 28.32 -5.85
C ALA A 434 5.94 29.70 -5.36
N TRP A 435 7.26 29.86 -5.19
CA TRP A 435 7.85 31.15 -4.85
C TRP A 435 7.73 32.21 -5.96
N LEU A 436 7.83 31.82 -7.23
CA LEU A 436 7.58 32.74 -8.35
C LEU A 436 6.11 33.19 -8.42
N LYS A 437 5.16 32.29 -8.13
CA LYS A 437 3.74 32.65 -8.00
C LYS A 437 3.55 33.67 -6.86
N TYR A 438 4.15 33.41 -5.70
CA TYR A 438 4.12 34.32 -4.55
C TYR A 438 4.76 35.68 -4.87
N GLU A 439 5.89 35.69 -5.57
CA GLU A 439 6.59 36.89 -6.03
C GLU A 439 5.65 37.79 -6.86
N LYS A 440 4.93 37.20 -7.81
CA LYS A 440 3.98 37.91 -8.69
C LYS A 440 2.79 38.47 -7.92
N GLN A 441 2.20 37.68 -7.03
CA GLN A 441 1.07 38.11 -6.19
C GLN A 441 1.44 39.32 -5.32
N ASN A 442 2.65 39.34 -4.78
CA ASN A 442 3.13 40.40 -3.90
C ASN A 442 3.83 41.56 -4.62
N LYS A 443 3.96 41.49 -5.95
CA LYS A 443 4.68 42.48 -6.79
C LYS A 443 6.09 42.78 -6.27
N LYS A 444 6.79 41.75 -5.76
CA LYS A 444 8.19 41.83 -5.29
C LYS A 444 9.10 41.11 -6.27
N ASN A 445 10.40 41.19 -6.09
CA ASN A 445 11.36 40.40 -6.86
C ASN A 445 12.41 39.84 -5.89
N TYR A 446 12.57 38.51 -5.88
CA TYR A 446 13.47 37.81 -4.98
C TYR A 446 14.67 37.25 -5.75
N PRO A 447 15.90 37.30 -5.22
CA PRO A 447 17.07 36.75 -5.89
C PRO A 447 16.96 35.24 -6.15
N ASP A 448 17.33 34.78 -7.35
CA ASP A 448 17.24 33.35 -7.76
C ASP A 448 18.03 32.42 -6.81
N GLN A 449 19.16 32.87 -6.29
CA GLN A 449 19.94 32.10 -5.31
C GLN A 449 19.16 31.83 -4.02
N MET A 450 18.31 32.77 -3.59
CA MET A 450 17.45 32.61 -2.43
C MET A 450 16.33 31.61 -2.71
N LEU A 451 15.72 31.68 -3.90
CA LEU A 451 14.66 30.76 -4.30
C LEU A 451 15.19 29.32 -4.42
N LYS A 452 16.38 29.12 -4.98
CA LYS A 452 17.07 27.82 -5.00
C LYS A 452 17.32 27.28 -3.59
N GLN A 453 17.66 28.17 -2.66
CA GLN A 453 17.90 27.76 -1.29
C GLN A 453 16.61 27.34 -0.57
N LEU A 454 15.51 28.07 -0.78
CA LEU A 454 14.20 27.70 -0.25
C LEU A 454 13.70 26.36 -0.84
N GLU A 455 13.94 26.14 -2.12
CA GLU A 455 13.67 24.87 -2.79
C GLU A 455 14.50 23.71 -2.19
N GLN A 456 15.80 23.91 -1.94
CA GLN A 456 16.64 22.92 -1.26
C GLN A 456 16.17 22.60 0.16
N TRP A 457 15.61 23.59 0.85
CA TRP A 457 14.98 23.39 2.17
C TRP A 457 13.57 22.79 2.09
N GLN A 458 13.05 22.53 0.88
CA GLN A 458 11.68 22.08 0.63
C GLN A 458 10.63 22.99 1.27
N ALA A 459 10.94 24.29 1.36
CA ALA A 459 10.07 25.30 1.97
C ALA A 459 9.20 25.98 0.92
N GLU A 460 7.89 26.02 1.17
CA GLU A 460 6.89 26.66 0.34
C GLU A 460 6.39 27.96 1.01
N PRO A 461 5.79 28.89 0.25
CA PRO A 461 5.24 30.12 0.82
C PRO A 461 4.20 29.87 1.92
N SER A 462 3.39 28.81 1.80
CA SER A 462 2.38 28.41 2.78
C SER A 462 3.00 28.04 4.14
N ASP A 463 4.13 27.33 4.13
CA ASP A 463 4.84 26.94 5.36
C ASP A 463 5.30 28.15 6.18
N LEU A 464 5.58 29.27 5.52
CA LEU A 464 6.08 30.50 6.15
C LEU A 464 4.99 31.56 6.35
N GLY A 465 3.72 31.22 6.07
CA GLY A 465 2.59 32.15 6.15
C GLY A 465 2.49 32.87 7.50
N PHE A 466 2.80 32.17 8.60
CA PHE A 466 2.74 32.67 9.98
C PHE A 466 3.73 33.83 10.25
N ILE A 467 4.80 33.97 9.46
CA ILE A 467 5.86 34.97 9.69
C ILE A 467 6.11 35.90 8.49
N LEU A 468 5.65 35.55 7.29
CA LEU A 468 5.84 36.36 6.08
C LEU A 468 5.28 37.78 6.18
N LYS A 469 4.27 38.01 7.05
CA LYS A 469 3.73 39.35 7.34
C LYS A 469 4.55 40.14 8.36
N LYS A 470 5.30 39.46 9.24
CA LYS A 470 6.04 40.08 10.36
C LYS A 470 7.47 40.50 9.98
N MET A 471 8.10 39.82 9.02
CA MET A 471 9.44 40.18 8.55
C MET A 471 9.69 39.81 7.08
N SER A 472 10.72 40.41 6.46
CA SER A 472 11.08 40.13 5.07
C SER A 472 11.64 38.72 4.87
N LEU A 473 11.42 38.14 3.69
CA LEU A 473 11.93 36.80 3.33
C LEU A 473 13.45 36.67 3.51
N VAL A 474 14.21 37.74 3.27
CA VAL A 474 15.66 37.79 3.53
C VAL A 474 15.96 37.57 5.02
N ARG A 475 15.23 38.25 5.91
CA ARG A 475 15.41 38.11 7.36
C ARG A 475 15.02 36.70 7.83
N ILE A 476 13.93 36.14 7.28
CA ILE A 476 13.50 34.76 7.56
C ILE A 476 14.61 33.78 7.16
N CYS A 477 15.12 33.86 5.93
CA CYS A 477 16.18 32.97 5.46
C CYS A 477 17.45 33.07 6.31
N ASN A 478 17.86 34.28 6.68
CA ASN A 478 19.05 34.49 7.52
C ASN A 478 18.84 33.95 8.94
N TYR A 479 17.63 34.12 9.49
CA TYR A 479 17.26 33.57 10.79
C TYR A 479 17.29 32.04 10.78
N LEU A 480 16.64 31.40 9.81
CA LEU A 480 16.61 29.93 9.68
C LEU A 480 18.02 29.33 9.49
N LYS A 481 18.89 29.98 8.70
CA LYS A 481 20.31 29.56 8.60
C LYS A 481 21.02 29.59 9.94
N LYS A 482 20.80 30.66 10.71
CA LYS A 482 21.40 30.82 12.04
C LYS A 482 20.88 29.76 13.00
N GLN A 483 19.58 29.50 13.00
CA GLN A 483 18.97 28.46 13.85
C GLN A 483 19.41 27.04 13.46
N SER A 484 19.58 26.77 12.17
CA SER A 484 20.11 25.49 11.68
C SER A 484 21.57 25.30 12.06
N ALA A 485 22.39 26.35 11.98
CA ALA A 485 23.78 26.30 12.44
C ALA A 485 23.89 26.15 13.97
N LEU A 486 22.94 26.71 14.73
CA LEU A 486 22.92 26.64 16.19
C LEU A 486 22.48 25.26 16.70
N SER A 487 21.40 24.71 16.13
CA SER A 487 20.79 23.45 16.60
C SER A 487 21.28 22.20 15.87
N GLY A 488 21.89 22.35 14.68
CA GLY A 488 22.21 21.23 13.79
C GLY A 488 21.00 20.61 13.09
N ARG A 489 19.79 21.13 13.30
CA ARG A 489 18.55 20.59 12.72
C ARG A 489 18.32 21.08 11.28
N PRO A 490 17.68 20.26 10.41
CA PRO A 490 17.26 20.69 9.08
C PRO A 490 16.31 21.89 9.13
N VAL A 491 16.42 22.79 8.15
CA VAL A 491 15.59 24.01 8.11
C VAL A 491 14.10 23.71 8.01
N LYS A 492 13.69 22.67 7.29
CA LYS A 492 12.28 22.30 7.17
C LYS A 492 11.66 21.97 8.54
N GLU A 493 12.39 21.23 9.38
CA GLU A 493 11.98 20.92 10.75
C GLU A 493 11.89 22.20 11.58
N LEU A 494 12.88 23.09 11.47
CA LEU A 494 12.88 24.36 12.19
C LEU A 494 11.73 25.30 11.81
N ILE A 495 11.22 25.22 10.58
CA ILE A 495 10.01 25.97 10.19
C ILE A 495 8.80 25.48 11.00
N SER A 496 8.63 24.16 11.13
CA SER A 496 7.58 23.57 11.98
C SER A 496 7.79 23.95 13.44
N THR A 497 8.98 23.74 14.00
CA THR A 497 9.31 24.15 15.38
C THR A 497 9.01 25.61 15.66
N TRP A 498 9.25 26.49 14.68
CA TRP A 498 8.96 27.92 14.81
C TRP A 498 7.48 28.22 14.85
N ARG A 499 6.70 27.58 13.98
CA ARG A 499 5.25 27.69 13.97
C ARG A 499 4.67 27.19 15.30
N ASP A 500 5.09 26.01 15.75
CA ASP A 500 4.61 25.37 16.98
C ASP A 500 4.94 26.24 18.20
N TYR A 501 6.17 26.76 18.26
CA TYR A 501 6.57 27.72 19.30
C TYR A 501 5.70 28.97 19.30
N LEU A 502 5.43 29.59 18.14
CA LEU A 502 4.59 30.79 18.09
C LEU A 502 3.14 30.51 18.45
N PHE A 503 2.63 29.33 18.10
CA PHE A 503 1.33 28.87 18.53
C PHE A 503 1.28 28.76 20.06
N MET A 504 2.22 28.06 20.69
CA MET A 504 2.28 27.96 22.16
C MET A 504 2.57 29.31 22.85
N ALA A 505 3.40 30.17 22.27
CA ALA A 505 3.65 31.51 22.81
C ALA A 505 2.35 32.35 22.83
N SER A 506 1.52 32.23 21.78
CA SER A 506 0.20 32.88 21.75
C SER A 506 -0.73 32.34 22.85
N ARG A 507 -0.64 31.04 23.15
CA ARG A 507 -1.41 30.36 24.22
C ARG A 507 -1.06 30.88 25.60
N LEU A 508 0.24 31.08 25.85
CA LEU A 508 0.76 31.67 27.08
C LEU A 508 0.54 33.20 27.18
N LYS A 509 -0.27 33.79 26.28
CA LYS A 509 -0.55 35.23 26.21
C LYS A 509 0.71 36.09 26.01
N ALA A 510 1.77 35.53 25.44
CA ALA A 510 2.93 36.31 25.03
C ALA A 510 2.57 37.18 23.82
N ASP A 511 3.15 38.38 23.75
CA ASP A 511 2.98 39.27 22.61
C ASP A 511 3.75 38.72 21.39
N THR A 512 3.06 37.92 20.56
CA THR A 512 3.66 37.33 19.36
C THR A 512 3.96 38.35 18.26
N GLU A 513 3.58 39.62 18.41
CA GLU A 513 3.99 40.72 17.52
C GLU A 513 5.33 41.34 17.93
N ALA A 514 5.83 41.07 19.14
CA ALA A 514 7.14 41.55 19.58
C ALA A 514 8.29 40.76 18.92
N GLU A 515 9.32 41.46 18.39
CA GLU A 515 10.44 40.80 17.70
C GLU A 515 11.20 39.80 18.58
N LEU A 516 11.31 40.07 19.89
CA LEU A 516 11.93 39.14 20.83
C LEU A 516 11.15 37.83 20.99
N VAL A 517 9.84 37.86 20.78
CA VAL A 517 8.95 36.71 20.85
C VAL A 517 8.91 36.01 19.51
N PHE A 518 8.57 36.68 18.40
CA PHE A 518 8.49 35.97 17.12
C PHE A 518 9.84 35.56 16.53
N LYS A 519 10.95 36.09 17.02
CA LYS A 519 12.30 35.77 16.54
C LYS A 519 13.25 35.55 17.72
N PRO A 520 13.05 34.46 18.49
CA PRO A 520 13.88 34.16 19.65
C PRO A 520 15.34 33.94 19.25
N LYS A 521 16.29 34.20 20.16
CA LYS A 521 17.73 34.02 19.87
C LYS A 521 18.07 32.55 19.62
N ASP A 522 17.48 31.67 20.42
CA ASP A 522 17.55 30.21 20.30
C ASP A 522 16.12 29.68 20.21
N LEU A 523 15.74 29.22 19.01
CA LEU A 523 14.39 28.77 18.75
C LEU A 523 14.07 27.46 19.47
N VAL A 524 15.01 26.51 19.47
CA VAL A 524 14.79 25.18 20.02
C VAL A 524 14.68 25.26 21.54
N ALA A 525 15.60 26.01 22.18
CA ALA A 525 15.53 26.19 23.63
C ALA A 525 14.21 26.86 24.07
N LYS A 526 13.76 27.89 23.33
CA LYS A 526 12.48 28.56 23.63
C LYS A 526 11.27 27.70 23.33
N HIS A 527 11.31 26.90 22.27
CA HIS A 527 10.31 25.88 22.01
C HIS A 527 10.20 24.90 23.19
N ASP A 528 11.32 24.31 23.63
CA ASP A 528 11.34 23.30 24.69
C ASP A 528 10.90 23.86 26.05
N GLU A 529 11.27 25.12 26.35
CA GLU A 529 10.76 25.86 27.52
C GLU A 529 9.23 26.00 27.46
N THR A 530 8.69 26.33 26.27
CA THR A 530 7.25 26.55 26.09
C THR A 530 6.48 25.21 26.13
N VAL A 531 7.01 24.15 25.53
CA VAL A 531 6.44 22.79 25.61
C VAL A 531 6.30 22.33 27.07
N SER A 532 7.32 22.59 27.88
CA SER A 532 7.30 22.24 29.31
C SER A 532 6.19 22.96 30.08
N LEU A 533 5.83 24.18 29.65
CA LEU A 533 4.73 24.95 30.24
C LEU A 533 3.35 24.50 29.76
N CYS A 534 3.25 23.82 28.61
CA CYS A 534 2.00 23.38 27.98
C CYS A 534 1.66 21.89 28.20
N GLY A 535 2.32 21.21 29.15
CA GLY A 535 2.00 19.83 29.51
C GLY A 535 2.59 18.74 28.59
N GLY A 536 3.47 19.11 27.64
CA GLY A 536 4.18 18.18 26.76
C GLY A 536 3.78 18.26 25.27
N GLU A 537 4.64 17.74 24.39
CA GLU A 537 4.52 17.90 22.92
C GLU A 537 3.28 17.20 22.33
N GLU A 538 2.89 16.05 22.88
CA GLU A 538 1.74 15.26 22.39
C GLU A 538 0.41 15.98 22.65
N ILE A 539 0.25 16.61 23.82
CA ILE A 539 -0.94 17.39 24.18
C ILE A 539 -1.06 18.63 23.30
N VAL A 540 0.06 19.31 23.04
CA VAL A 540 0.06 20.50 22.17
C VAL A 540 -0.37 20.17 20.74
N LYS A 541 0.13 19.06 20.17
CA LYS A 541 -0.27 18.64 18.82
C LYS A 541 -1.75 18.28 18.75
N GLN A 542 -2.25 17.53 19.73
CA GLN A 542 -3.68 17.19 19.79
C GLN A 542 -4.55 18.44 19.93
N ALA A 543 -4.13 19.41 20.74
CA ALA A 543 -4.86 20.67 20.88
C ALA A 543 -4.89 21.45 19.55
N GLU A 544 -3.75 21.57 18.84
CA GLU A 544 -3.69 22.23 17.53
C GLU A 544 -4.66 21.61 16.52
N GLU A 545 -4.70 20.28 16.42
CA GLU A 545 -5.62 19.55 15.53
C GLU A 545 -7.10 19.77 15.89
N ILE A 546 -7.44 19.76 17.18
CA ILE A 546 -8.81 20.01 17.66
C ILE A 546 -9.25 21.42 17.30
N LEU A 547 -8.39 22.41 17.47
CA LEU A 547 -8.71 23.83 17.25
C LEU A 547 -8.77 24.21 15.77
N GLU A 548 -8.10 23.46 14.89
CA GLU A 548 -8.29 23.58 13.45
C GLU A 548 -9.74 23.24 13.06
N HIS A 549 -10.35 22.25 13.72
CA HIS A 549 -11.73 21.83 13.47
C HIS A 549 -12.77 22.60 14.31
N TYR A 550 -12.40 23.02 15.52
CA TYR A 550 -13.28 23.64 16.52
C TYR A 550 -12.65 24.90 17.14
N PRO A 551 -12.60 26.02 16.40
CA PRO A 551 -11.78 27.19 16.77
C PRO A 551 -12.30 27.98 17.98
N ASP A 552 -13.57 27.85 18.37
CA ASP A 552 -14.18 28.71 19.39
C ASP A 552 -14.16 28.11 20.79
N ILE A 553 -13.68 26.88 20.96
CA ILE A 553 -13.76 26.14 22.23
C ILE A 553 -13.15 26.91 23.40
N ASP A 554 -11.93 27.43 23.25
CA ASP A 554 -11.27 28.16 24.33
C ASP A 554 -12.02 29.44 24.71
N SER A 555 -12.63 30.11 23.73
CA SER A 555 -13.45 31.30 23.94
C SER A 555 -14.72 30.95 24.73
N ILE A 556 -15.39 29.87 24.33
CA ILE A 556 -16.61 29.36 24.98
C ILE A 556 -16.30 28.98 26.44
N CYS A 557 -15.25 28.19 26.66
CA CYS A 557 -14.78 27.79 27.98
C CYS A 557 -14.54 28.99 28.92
N ARG A 558 -13.87 30.04 28.44
CA ARG A 558 -13.67 31.27 29.23
C ARG A 558 -14.98 32.01 29.49
N SER A 559 -15.89 32.05 28.52
CA SER A 559 -17.16 32.79 28.65
C SER A 559 -18.12 32.20 29.68
N ILE A 560 -18.03 30.89 29.93
CA ILE A 560 -18.92 30.20 30.86
C ILE A 560 -18.37 30.16 32.30
N GLN A 561 -17.11 30.57 32.50
CA GLN A 561 -16.41 30.45 33.79
C GLN A 561 -17.18 31.09 34.95
N GLU A 562 -17.59 32.35 34.82
CA GLU A 562 -18.32 33.08 35.86
C GLU A 562 -19.68 32.45 36.20
N LYS A 563 -20.30 31.78 35.22
CA LYS A 563 -21.63 31.17 35.38
C LYS A 563 -21.55 29.87 36.18
N TYR A 564 -20.59 29.00 35.87
CA TYR A 564 -20.58 27.62 36.38
C TYR A 564 -19.55 27.36 37.48
N GLU A 565 -18.55 28.21 37.70
CA GLU A 565 -17.62 28.02 38.83
C GLU A 565 -18.29 28.32 40.17
N TYR A 566 -18.17 27.37 41.10
CA TYR A 566 -18.71 27.47 42.45
C TYR A 566 -18.01 26.50 43.37
N GLY A 567 -17.75 26.91 44.61
CA GLY A 567 -17.19 26.04 45.62
C GLY A 567 -17.82 26.25 46.99
N ASP A 568 -17.78 25.20 47.80
CA ASP A 568 -18.02 25.28 49.22
C ASP A 568 -16.84 24.69 50.02
N LYS A 569 -17.03 24.45 51.31
CA LYS A 569 -15.96 23.97 52.20
C LYS A 569 -15.40 22.59 51.80
N GLN A 570 -16.12 21.80 51.01
CA GLN A 570 -15.72 20.42 50.68
C GLN A 570 -15.41 20.23 49.20
N TYR A 571 -16.21 20.80 48.30
CA TYR A 571 -16.04 20.61 46.85
C TYR A 571 -16.08 21.93 46.08
N THR A 572 -15.42 21.95 44.93
CA THR A 572 -15.39 23.09 44.01
C THR A 572 -15.52 22.61 42.56
N ILE A 573 -16.34 23.27 41.75
CA ILE A 573 -16.39 23.12 40.29
C ILE A 573 -15.54 24.21 39.64
N ILE A 574 -14.61 23.78 38.79
CA ILE A 574 -13.70 24.62 37.99
C ILE A 574 -14.01 24.40 36.52
N VAL A 575 -13.97 25.47 35.73
CA VAL A 575 -14.14 25.39 34.27
C VAL A 575 -12.75 25.38 33.59
N PRO A 576 -12.46 24.45 32.67
CA PRO A 576 -11.22 24.48 31.89
C PRO A 576 -11.12 25.78 31.09
N LYS A 577 -9.93 26.32 30.89
CA LYS A 577 -9.70 27.57 30.13
C LYS A 577 -9.31 27.31 28.69
N THR A 578 -8.77 26.12 28.43
CA THR A 578 -8.20 25.71 27.16
C THR A 578 -8.49 24.24 26.83
N VAL A 579 -8.42 23.85 25.55
CA VAL A 579 -8.46 22.45 25.12
C VAL A 579 -7.40 21.61 25.84
N GLU A 580 -6.21 22.18 26.04
CA GLU A 580 -5.11 21.54 26.76
C GLU A 580 -5.50 21.14 28.20
N ASP A 581 -6.26 21.98 28.91
CA ASP A 581 -6.74 21.65 30.26
C ASP A 581 -7.63 20.38 30.24
N ILE A 582 -8.47 20.23 29.21
CA ILE A 582 -9.35 19.07 29.03
C ILE A 582 -8.53 17.82 28.70
N LEU A 583 -7.52 17.94 27.85
CA LEU A 583 -6.64 16.84 27.46
C LEU A 583 -5.76 16.37 28.63
N VAL A 584 -5.17 17.30 29.39
CA VAL A 584 -4.38 16.99 30.59
C VAL A 584 -5.25 16.28 31.62
N GLU A 585 -6.46 16.79 31.89
CA GLU A 585 -7.40 16.16 32.82
C GLU A 585 -7.77 14.73 32.39
N GLY A 586 -8.09 14.54 31.10
CA GLY A 586 -8.41 13.23 30.53
C GLY A 586 -7.25 12.24 30.65
N ALA A 587 -6.02 12.70 30.37
CA ALA A 587 -4.82 11.91 30.49
C ALA A 587 -4.53 11.48 31.94
N VAL A 588 -4.67 12.40 32.91
CA VAL A 588 -4.42 12.10 34.33
C VAL A 588 -5.46 11.15 34.91
N LEU A 589 -6.74 11.33 34.56
CA LEU A 589 -7.82 10.43 35.02
C LEU A 589 -7.86 9.10 34.24
N GLY A 590 -7.17 9.01 33.11
CA GLY A 590 -7.13 7.80 32.29
C GLY A 590 -8.47 7.50 31.63
N HIS A 591 -9.20 8.52 31.19
CA HIS A 591 -10.46 8.37 30.45
C HIS A 591 -10.31 8.92 29.06
N CYS A 592 -10.98 8.27 28.12
CA CYS A 592 -10.90 8.56 26.69
C CYS A 592 -11.64 9.86 26.29
N LEU A 593 -11.41 10.98 26.99
CA LEU A 593 -11.85 12.32 26.56
C LEU A 593 -11.06 12.79 25.32
N ASP A 594 -9.90 12.18 25.08
CA ASP A 594 -8.96 12.39 23.97
C ASP A 594 -9.31 11.63 22.67
N ARG A 595 -10.21 10.64 22.71
CA ARG A 595 -10.42 9.70 21.57
C ARG A 595 -11.72 9.89 20.79
N THR A 596 -12.53 10.89 21.13
CA THR A 596 -13.83 11.08 20.48
C THR A 596 -14.12 12.57 20.25
N ASP A 597 -14.08 13.02 18.99
CA ASP A 597 -14.39 14.39 18.52
C ASP A 597 -15.76 14.93 18.98
N ILE A 598 -16.61 14.05 19.50
CA ILE A 598 -17.98 14.33 19.94
C ILE A 598 -18.03 15.41 21.03
N TYR A 599 -17.14 15.37 22.04
CA TYR A 599 -17.17 16.34 23.15
C TYR A 599 -16.81 17.75 22.68
N PHE A 600 -15.75 17.89 21.88
CA PHE A 600 -15.33 19.18 21.31
C PHE A 600 -16.39 19.75 20.36
N GLY A 601 -17.02 18.91 19.54
CA GLY A 601 -18.14 19.31 18.69
C GLY A 601 -19.37 19.79 19.50
N ARG A 602 -19.64 19.20 20.66
CA ARG A 602 -20.73 19.65 21.56
C ARG A 602 -20.43 20.99 22.21
N ILE A 603 -19.19 21.20 22.67
CA ILE A 603 -18.75 22.49 23.25
C ILE A 603 -18.84 23.60 22.19
N GLN A 604 -18.34 23.36 20.98
CA GLN A 604 -18.40 24.31 19.86
C GLN A 604 -19.84 24.76 19.55
N ARG A 605 -20.82 23.85 19.66
CA ARG A 605 -22.25 24.14 19.45
C ARG A 605 -22.98 24.64 20.71
N ARG A 606 -22.27 24.78 21.85
CA ARG A 606 -22.84 25.08 23.17
C ARG A 606 -23.94 24.10 23.59
N GLU A 607 -23.83 22.85 23.16
CA GLU A 607 -24.77 21.78 23.49
C GLU A 607 -24.50 21.24 24.91
N SER A 608 -23.24 21.02 25.24
CA SER A 608 -22.77 20.65 26.57
C SER A 608 -21.36 21.17 26.80
N PHE A 609 -20.97 21.28 28.08
CA PHE A 609 -19.67 21.76 28.52
C PHE A 609 -18.98 20.72 29.40
N ILE A 610 -17.64 20.72 29.42
CA ILE A 610 -16.86 19.92 30.35
C ILE A 610 -16.41 20.80 31.51
N VAL A 611 -16.66 20.36 32.74
CA VAL A 611 -16.20 21.03 33.97
C VAL A 611 -15.55 20.03 34.92
N PHE A 612 -14.68 20.51 35.80
CA PHE A 612 -13.90 19.70 36.72
C PHE A 612 -14.42 19.85 38.14
N LEU A 613 -14.87 18.77 38.74
CA LEU A 613 -15.17 18.69 40.16
C LEU A 613 -13.89 18.36 40.92
N ARG A 614 -13.57 19.17 41.92
CA ARG A 614 -12.40 19.09 42.80
C ARG A 614 -12.81 19.00 44.26
N LYS A 615 -11.92 18.48 45.09
CA LYS A 615 -11.99 18.73 46.55
C LYS A 615 -11.43 20.11 46.82
N THR A 616 -12.09 20.91 47.65
CA THR A 616 -11.68 22.30 47.92
C THR A 616 -10.27 22.39 48.53
N GLU A 617 -9.86 21.38 49.29
CA GLU A 617 -8.51 21.27 49.88
C GLU A 617 -7.40 20.94 48.87
N ALA A 618 -7.73 20.55 47.64
CA ALA A 618 -6.78 20.11 46.62
C ALA A 618 -7.30 20.43 45.20
N LEU A 619 -7.32 21.73 44.85
CA LEU A 619 -7.85 22.22 43.56
C LEU A 619 -7.03 21.77 42.34
N ASP A 620 -5.73 21.54 42.53
CA ASP A 620 -4.81 21.12 41.46
C ASP A 620 -4.84 19.59 41.22
N CYS A 621 -5.56 18.83 42.05
CA CYS A 621 -5.62 17.37 41.95
C CYS A 621 -6.91 16.91 41.25
N PRO A 622 -6.83 16.18 40.13
CA PRO A 622 -7.98 15.60 39.47
C PRO A 622 -8.85 14.73 40.39
N TYR A 623 -10.17 14.95 40.34
CA TYR A 623 -11.14 14.19 41.13
C TYR A 623 -12.28 13.65 40.25
N TYR A 624 -13.08 14.50 39.61
CA TYR A 624 -14.10 14.08 38.64
C TYR A 624 -14.23 15.07 37.48
N THR A 625 -14.52 14.57 36.28
CA THR A 625 -14.97 15.36 35.13
C THR A 625 -16.46 15.21 34.94
N LEU A 626 -17.17 16.32 34.74
CA LEU A 626 -18.62 16.37 34.50
C LEU A 626 -18.89 16.94 33.09
N GLU A 627 -19.73 16.25 32.32
CA GLU A 627 -20.37 16.83 31.12
C GLU A 627 -21.70 17.45 31.55
N ILE A 628 -21.83 18.76 31.42
CA ILE A 628 -22.99 19.53 31.87
C ILE A 628 -23.73 20.17 30.70
N GLU A 629 -25.05 20.23 30.76
CA GLU A 629 -25.88 21.04 29.86
C GLU A 629 -25.93 22.50 30.34
N PRO A 630 -26.37 23.44 29.48
CA PRO A 630 -26.45 24.86 29.84
C PRO A 630 -27.29 25.17 31.10
N ASP A 631 -28.28 24.34 31.45
CA ASP A 631 -29.09 24.51 32.67
C ASP A 631 -28.43 23.92 33.94
N GLY A 632 -27.26 23.29 33.83
CA GLY A 632 -26.62 22.57 34.93
C GLY A 632 -27.01 21.10 35.07
N THR A 633 -27.78 20.55 34.13
CA THR A 633 -28.02 19.10 34.07
C THR A 633 -26.70 18.37 33.81
N ALA A 634 -26.32 17.44 34.69
CA ALA A 634 -25.12 16.64 34.49
C ALA A 634 -25.46 15.42 33.61
N ARG A 635 -24.98 15.40 32.36
CA ARG A 635 -25.16 14.30 31.41
C ARG A 635 -24.33 13.08 31.77
N GLN A 636 -23.08 13.32 32.14
CA GLN A 636 -22.09 12.27 32.40
C GLN A 636 -21.13 12.68 33.50
N LYS A 637 -20.59 11.68 34.21
CA LYS A 637 -19.58 11.83 35.27
C LYS A 637 -18.50 10.76 35.11
N ARG A 638 -17.23 11.16 35.11
CA ARG A 638 -16.07 10.24 34.90
C ARG A 638 -14.92 10.60 35.87
N THR A 639 -14.12 9.60 36.23
CA THR A 639 -13.10 9.64 37.30
C THR A 639 -12.29 8.32 37.36
N THR A 640 -11.05 8.33 37.87
CA THR A 640 -10.01 7.33 37.59
C THR A 640 -10.46 5.87 37.75
N GLY A 641 -10.24 5.08 36.69
CA GLY A 641 -10.64 3.68 36.60
C GLY A 641 -12.16 3.43 36.49
N ASP A 642 -12.52 2.33 35.85
CA ASP A 642 -13.88 1.84 35.61
C ASP A 642 -14.72 1.51 36.88
N LYS A 643 -14.36 2.04 38.06
CA LYS A 643 -14.91 1.63 39.35
C LYS A 643 -15.42 2.82 40.18
N GLN A 644 -16.41 3.58 39.72
CA GLN A 644 -16.98 4.64 40.57
C GLN A 644 -18.50 4.74 40.50
N ASN A 645 -19.12 4.61 41.68
CA ASN A 645 -20.49 5.03 41.97
C ASN A 645 -20.69 5.28 43.49
N ALA A 646 -19.85 4.70 44.37
CA ALA A 646 -20.05 4.80 45.83
C ALA A 646 -19.58 6.13 46.45
N ASP A 647 -18.47 6.69 45.99
CA ASP A 647 -17.89 7.93 46.53
C ASP A 647 -18.51 9.20 45.92
N PHE A 648 -18.94 9.16 44.64
CA PHE A 648 -19.73 10.24 44.04
C PHE A 648 -21.01 10.56 44.84
N ASN A 649 -21.61 9.58 45.52
CA ASN A 649 -22.77 9.80 46.39
C ASN A 649 -22.50 10.87 47.48
N LYS A 650 -21.23 11.03 47.89
CA LYS A 650 -20.82 12.09 48.82
C LYS A 650 -20.86 13.48 48.19
N ALA A 651 -20.61 13.58 46.88
CA ALA A 651 -20.66 14.82 46.11
C ALA A 651 -22.06 15.16 45.58
N LYS A 652 -23.01 14.22 45.52
CA LYS A 652 -24.37 14.44 44.98
C LYS A 652 -25.10 15.63 45.62
N ARG A 653 -24.98 15.78 46.96
CA ARG A 653 -25.56 16.91 47.69
C ARG A 653 -24.94 18.25 47.27
N PHE A 654 -23.64 18.26 47.01
CA PHE A 654 -22.94 19.44 46.50
C PHE A 654 -23.37 19.77 45.06
N ILE A 655 -23.50 18.78 44.17
CA ILE A 655 -23.96 19.03 42.80
C ILE A 655 -25.38 19.61 42.77
N MET A 656 -26.30 19.11 43.60
CA MET A 656 -27.66 19.69 43.72
C MET A 656 -27.63 21.13 44.22
N LYS A 657 -26.73 21.44 45.17
CA LYS A 657 -26.53 22.79 45.68
C LYS A 657 -25.94 23.70 44.60
N TRP A 658 -24.96 23.21 43.85
CA TRP A 658 -24.38 23.89 42.69
C TRP A 658 -25.43 24.18 41.62
N GLN A 659 -26.26 23.20 41.25
CA GLN A 659 -27.37 23.37 40.30
C GLN A 659 -28.31 24.50 40.71
N ARG A 660 -28.71 24.56 41.99
CA ARG A 660 -29.56 25.66 42.51
C ARG A 660 -28.86 27.02 42.48
N GLU A 661 -27.54 27.04 42.64
CA GLU A 661 -26.78 28.28 42.67
C GLU A 661 -26.55 28.86 41.28
N ILE A 662 -26.19 28.02 40.31
CA ILE A 662 -25.97 28.49 38.92
C ILE A 662 -27.27 28.97 38.28
N GLN A 663 -28.43 28.39 38.65
CA GLN A 663 -29.75 28.82 38.15
C GLN A 663 -30.01 30.32 38.39
N LYS A 664 -29.39 30.93 39.41
CA LYS A 664 -29.48 32.37 39.67
C LYS A 664 -28.63 33.24 38.72
N ARG A 665 -27.69 32.62 38.00
CA ARG A 665 -26.70 33.25 37.12
C ARG A 665 -27.00 33.01 35.63
N LEU A 666 -27.91 32.08 35.33
CA LEU A 666 -28.29 31.75 33.97
C LEU A 666 -29.15 32.85 33.33
N THR A 667 -28.94 33.03 32.03
CA THR A 667 -29.67 33.99 31.20
C THR A 667 -30.73 33.28 30.35
N GLU A 668 -31.65 34.03 29.74
CA GLU A 668 -32.65 33.48 28.81
C GLU A 668 -32.00 32.71 27.64
N GLU A 669 -30.84 33.17 27.16
CA GLU A 669 -30.07 32.47 26.13
C GLU A 669 -29.61 31.09 26.60
N ASP A 670 -29.16 30.96 27.86
CA ASP A 670 -28.72 29.69 28.43
C ASP A 670 -29.91 28.70 28.55
N PHE A 671 -31.11 29.18 28.87
CA PHE A 671 -32.33 28.35 28.89
C PHE A 671 -32.77 27.90 27.48
N ILE A 672 -32.58 28.74 26.46
CA ILE A 672 -32.82 28.35 25.06
C ILE A 672 -31.83 27.26 24.64
N LEU A 673 -30.54 27.43 24.94
CA LEU A 673 -29.51 26.43 24.67
C LEU A 673 -29.78 25.13 25.42
N ALA A 674 -30.27 25.19 26.66
CA ALA A 674 -30.67 24.00 27.43
C ALA A 674 -31.83 23.24 26.79
N LYS A 675 -32.87 23.94 26.30
CA LYS A 675 -33.98 23.29 25.57
C LYS A 675 -33.51 22.56 24.33
N GLU A 676 -32.61 23.17 23.57
CA GLU A 676 -32.03 22.56 22.38
C GLU A 676 -31.12 21.36 22.74
N SER A 677 -30.32 21.51 23.81
CA SER A 677 -29.48 20.44 24.38
C SER A 677 -30.32 19.21 24.76
N ILE A 678 -31.45 19.40 25.47
CA ILE A 678 -32.40 18.32 25.82
C ILE A 678 -32.98 17.66 24.57
N ARG A 679 -33.36 18.44 23.55
CA ARG A 679 -33.90 17.92 22.28
C ARG A 679 -32.89 17.03 21.57
N LEU A 680 -31.63 17.47 21.49
CA LEU A 680 -30.53 16.72 20.88
C LEU A 680 -30.22 15.44 21.66
N ARG A 681 -30.15 15.51 23.00
CA ARG A 681 -29.97 14.33 23.87
C ARG A 681 -31.06 13.28 23.67
N LYS A 682 -32.33 13.70 23.64
CA LYS A 682 -33.46 12.78 23.41
C LYS A 682 -33.39 12.11 22.04
N LYS A 683 -32.98 12.85 21.00
CA LYS A 683 -32.78 12.31 19.67
C LYS A 683 -31.65 11.27 19.65
N GLU A 684 -30.52 11.57 20.28
CA GLU A 684 -29.38 10.64 20.42
C GLU A 684 -29.77 9.37 21.18
N PHE A 685 -30.48 9.49 22.30
CA PHE A 685 -30.95 8.32 23.07
C PHE A 685 -31.88 7.43 22.24
N LYS A 686 -32.75 8.03 21.42
CA LYS A 686 -33.62 7.30 20.49
C LYS A 686 -32.78 6.52 19.46
N GLU A 687 -31.79 7.17 18.85
CA GLU A 687 -30.90 6.55 17.86
C GLU A 687 -30.05 5.41 18.46
N LEU A 688 -29.52 5.60 19.67
CA LEU A 688 -28.77 4.57 20.40
C LEU A 688 -29.64 3.35 20.76
N ARG A 689 -30.93 3.58 21.07
CA ARG A 689 -31.90 2.49 21.29
C ARG A 689 -32.21 1.73 19.99
N GLU A 690 -32.40 2.44 18.88
CA GLU A 690 -32.68 1.84 17.56
C GLU A 690 -31.50 1.01 17.04
N THR A 691 -30.28 1.52 17.19
CA THR A 691 -29.04 0.87 16.75
C THR A 691 -28.53 -0.21 17.70
N LYS A 692 -29.12 -0.34 18.90
CA LYS A 692 -28.72 -1.29 19.97
C LYS A 692 -27.22 -1.23 20.29
N ALA A 693 -26.67 -0.01 20.36
CA ALA A 693 -25.24 0.21 20.61
C ALA A 693 -24.82 -0.39 21.97
N LYS A 694 -23.83 -1.28 21.95
CA LYS A 694 -23.30 -1.97 23.14
C LYS A 694 -21.93 -1.44 23.53
N ILE A 695 -21.65 -1.45 24.83
CA ILE A 695 -20.30 -1.21 25.36
C ILE A 695 -19.49 -2.50 25.18
N TRP A 696 -18.31 -2.42 24.55
CA TRP A 696 -17.51 -3.59 24.16
C TRP A 696 -16.40 -3.94 25.17
N HIS A 697 -15.99 -2.99 26.01
CA HIS A 697 -14.87 -3.12 26.92
C HIS A 697 -15.23 -2.56 28.31
N GLY A 698 -14.56 -3.03 29.35
CA GLY A 698 -14.77 -2.55 30.72
C GLY A 698 -15.88 -3.28 31.51
N HIS A 699 -16.15 -2.82 32.73
CA HIS A 699 -17.10 -3.45 33.67
C HIS A 699 -18.58 -3.38 33.22
N LEU A 700 -18.90 -2.51 32.27
CA LEU A 700 -20.23 -2.36 31.65
C LEU A 700 -20.33 -3.07 30.30
N ALA A 701 -19.32 -3.87 29.93
CA ALA A 701 -19.31 -4.61 28.67
C ALA A 701 -20.57 -5.48 28.52
N GLY A 702 -21.22 -5.37 27.36
CA GLY A 702 -22.47 -6.06 27.04
C GLY A 702 -23.75 -5.30 27.40
N LYS A 703 -23.69 -4.22 28.20
CA LYS A 703 -24.84 -3.33 28.44
C LYS A 703 -25.07 -2.39 27.25
N LEU A 704 -26.32 -1.97 27.05
CA LEU A 704 -26.65 -0.93 26.07
C LEU A 704 -26.11 0.40 26.56
N LEU A 705 -25.48 1.15 25.66
CA LEU A 705 -24.89 2.46 25.99
C LEU A 705 -25.94 3.43 26.52
N VAL A 706 -27.14 3.44 25.92
CA VAL A 706 -28.23 4.33 26.34
C VAL A 706 -28.68 4.10 27.78
N ASP A 707 -28.73 2.84 28.25
CA ASP A 707 -29.15 2.53 29.62
C ASP A 707 -28.13 3.07 30.65
N VAL A 708 -26.85 3.08 30.29
CA VAL A 708 -25.78 3.65 31.12
C VAL A 708 -25.87 5.18 31.15
N LEU A 709 -26.11 5.81 30.00
CA LEU A 709 -26.23 7.27 29.88
C LEU A 709 -27.48 7.81 30.59
N GLU A 710 -28.59 7.10 30.55
CA GLU A 710 -29.80 7.45 31.30
C GLU A 710 -29.61 7.30 32.80
N ALA A 711 -28.89 6.26 33.26
CA ALA A 711 -28.57 6.10 34.68
C ALA A 711 -27.57 7.15 35.19
N ASP A 712 -26.74 7.69 34.31
CA ASP A 712 -25.78 8.73 34.64
C ASP A 712 -26.37 10.14 34.73
N LEU A 713 -27.52 10.34 34.07
CA LEU A 713 -28.18 11.63 33.94
C LEU A 713 -28.67 12.15 35.30
N MET A 714 -28.27 13.38 35.63
CA MET A 714 -28.72 14.09 36.82
C MET A 714 -29.32 15.44 36.42
N GLU A 715 -30.66 15.48 36.29
CA GLU A 715 -31.39 16.68 35.87
C GLU A 715 -31.19 17.86 36.83
N ALA A 716 -31.21 19.07 36.29
CA ALA A 716 -31.16 20.29 37.08
C ALA A 716 -32.35 20.36 38.04
N VAL A 717 -32.11 20.79 39.28
CA VAL A 717 -33.18 21.00 40.27
C VAL A 717 -34.03 22.20 39.82
N SER A 718 -35.23 21.92 39.29
CA SER A 718 -36.22 22.94 38.93
C SER A 718 -36.50 23.83 40.14
N SER A 719 -36.50 25.14 39.94
CA SER A 719 -36.90 26.12 40.96
C SER A 719 -38.42 26.13 41.22
N MET A 720 -39.17 25.15 40.70
CA MET A 720 -40.59 24.93 41.01
C MET A 720 -40.82 23.47 41.44
N GLY A 721 -41.07 23.26 42.74
CA GLY A 721 -41.78 22.07 43.24
C GLY A 721 -41.10 21.27 44.36
N GLU A 722 -41.71 21.36 45.54
CA GLU A 722 -41.70 20.40 46.67
C GLU A 722 -40.56 20.47 47.71
N GLU A 723 -40.92 21.14 48.81
CA GLU A 723 -40.46 20.92 50.17
C GLU A 723 -40.46 19.43 50.52
N TRP A 724 -39.34 18.93 51.04
CA TRP A 724 -39.32 17.71 51.84
C TRP A 724 -39.10 18.14 53.29
N GLU A 725 -40.19 18.13 54.06
CA GLU A 725 -40.21 18.23 55.51
C GLU A 725 -39.45 17.07 56.16
N GLY A 726 -38.85 17.36 57.31
CA GLY A 726 -38.00 16.42 58.04
C GLY A 726 -38.74 15.44 58.94
N GLU A 727 -37.89 14.65 59.59
CA GLU A 727 -38.09 13.79 60.77
C GLU A 727 -38.35 12.28 60.61
N LYS A 728 -37.38 11.57 61.22
CA LYS A 728 -37.45 10.31 61.98
C LYS A 728 -37.55 8.98 61.23
N ALA A 729 -36.45 8.21 61.30
CA ALA A 729 -36.47 6.98 62.09
C ALA A 729 -35.03 6.57 62.46
N ASP A 730 -34.83 6.43 63.76
CA ASP A 730 -33.67 5.83 64.41
C ASP A 730 -33.59 4.32 64.11
N LEU A 731 -32.35 3.84 64.06
CA LEU A 731 -31.85 2.53 64.49
C LEU A 731 -32.83 1.33 64.53
N SER A 732 -32.58 0.33 63.66
CA SER A 732 -32.49 -1.06 64.15
C SER A 732 -31.42 -1.83 63.38
N ALA A 733 -30.55 -2.47 64.16
CA ALA A 733 -29.52 -3.39 63.70
C ALA A 733 -30.13 -4.78 63.44
N ALA A 734 -29.64 -5.49 62.42
CA ALA A 734 -29.17 -6.89 62.51
C ALA A 734 -28.95 -7.53 61.12
N ALA A 735 -27.91 -8.37 61.08
CA ALA A 735 -27.40 -9.27 60.03
C ALA A 735 -26.50 -8.65 58.95
#